data_AF-A0A0G1KTB1-F1
#
_entry.id   AF-A0A0G1KTB1-F1
#
_cell.length_a   1.000
_cell.length_b   1.000
_cell.length_c   1.000
_cell.angle_alpha   90.00
_cell.angle_beta   90.00
_cell.angle_gamma   90.00
#
_symmetry.space_group_name_H-M   'P 1'
#
loop_
_entity.id
_entity.type
_entity.pdbx_description
1 polymer ?
#
loop_
_entity_poly.entity_id
_entity_poly.type
_entity_poly.pdbx_seq_one_letter_code
_entity_poly.pdbx_strand_id
1 'polypeptide(L)'
;MQKYTKSREVLLVFLFFFILTTVFFRTIIFSKGIIVGHDWMLPYNSPQMERYIEHLFYTWTYDMNLFGVKNPFFVQMPFILLTKIFLVLGLNGELLSKTLLILVFTLSGLSMFLLLRYLRLNKTSSVLGGFILITMPVFFDYTVMGWLFVLFSIGVILPICLICFIKSIEENNTFYSMLAGLLFSIAILQSQSLVWYPMVFLALSISLIKDRTTFVRYFKSSVIVMVIALSLHASWIPNLFIYRDSGVINSDLALDSVSLGMRSRLSYVNILRGWGGLFNYHYEISYPKALMSISFLIPFLAFASIMIKIKNQVDIRFGMTILITYMFILYSISPQMMSKIPFSNIIRDTGRFTALTSFAFTVLASYFINFMFRIENKKYKILTWGLVALIIINATPFLNGELWGEPQRGYDVRLRNYVFPYDYTLAESFLYTKVTDSKVYYPPSGTNIGIIDKTPFFGDFREIKDPFRGYSPSPGTIYMYYSSMGKPSKIAALLDAIFDKKVDTASLKLLGLMNIESVILRDDIFYPENQAQNIKDLTKVGSEFDFVKFGSVKIFSNKNFLPHFYIPDDITYSPDDISTIPQILDLKSNSDRPGIFLGTEREDEVLSKTANVFIVKGSRVKTQTDINSSGEDTRTYEFQIPKDGEYEINTSIRSTFNLSGLKAINIKKIGTRGEKTFQTISINRGTSLKSENDKYIEWGKINLGQGKNLIVFPYSKKTNPQSEKDDNDLILLKNISPTDVYSSDMPEISFERINPTKYKVSISEATNPFVLVFSESYHEGWKIFLDNSVDRTTKMDRTYFNGEIGEGNHKTSFLDLNTFETWGQKPILDDSHRSINGYANSWIIDPNKLNGDRFQLVVEYLPQRNFILGLTFSVITFILYLIYICYFVVNKFYKTHSL
;
A
#
# COMPACT_ATOMS: atom_id res chain seq x y z
N MET A 1 11.58 39.30 -30.98
CA MET A 1 10.68 39.63 -29.85
C MET A 1 9.25 39.26 -30.22
N GLN A 2 8.69 38.22 -29.60
CA GLN A 2 7.32 37.75 -29.84
C GLN A 2 6.33 38.54 -28.98
N LYS A 3 5.23 38.99 -29.61
CA LYS A 3 3.98 39.44 -28.98
C LYS A 3 3.66 38.56 -27.77
N TYR A 4 3.83 39.09 -26.57
CA TYR A 4 3.32 38.47 -25.34
C TYR A 4 1.84 38.15 -25.57
N THR A 5 1.42 36.90 -25.35
CA THR A 5 0.02 36.57 -25.10
C THR A 5 -0.42 37.55 -24.01
N LYS A 6 -1.32 38.47 -24.33
CA LYS A 6 -1.64 39.56 -23.39
C LYS A 6 -2.17 38.94 -22.10
N SER A 7 -1.81 39.46 -20.93
CA SER A 7 -2.29 38.95 -19.63
C SER A 7 -3.82 38.79 -19.61
N ARG A 8 -4.53 39.76 -20.19
CA ARG A 8 -5.99 39.72 -20.41
C ARG A 8 -6.45 38.51 -21.22
N GLU A 9 -5.71 38.10 -22.24
CA GLU A 9 -6.04 36.93 -23.06
C GLU A 9 -5.92 35.64 -22.26
N VAL A 10 -4.83 35.48 -21.50
CA VAL A 10 -4.61 34.32 -20.61
C VAL A 10 -5.73 34.23 -19.58
N LEU A 11 -6.12 35.35 -18.97
CA LEU A 11 -7.23 35.42 -18.01
C LEU A 11 -8.57 35.00 -18.65
N LEU A 12 -8.88 35.49 -19.86
CA LEU A 12 -10.11 35.10 -20.55
C LEU A 12 -10.13 33.60 -20.89
N VAL A 13 -9.00 33.02 -21.27
CA VAL A 13 -8.91 31.58 -21.54
C VAL A 13 -9.02 30.76 -20.26
N PHE A 14 -8.42 31.22 -19.16
CA PHE A 14 -8.61 30.61 -17.84
C PHE A 14 -10.09 30.62 -17.44
N LEU A 15 -10.76 31.78 -17.53
CA LEU A 15 -12.19 31.90 -17.19
C LEU A 15 -13.05 31.00 -18.10
N PHE A 16 -12.73 30.91 -19.39
CA PHE A 16 -13.42 30.00 -20.31
C PHE A 16 -13.32 28.54 -19.84
N PHE A 17 -12.11 28.04 -19.56
CA PHE A 17 -11.95 26.66 -19.11
C PHE A 17 -12.51 26.43 -17.70
N PHE A 18 -12.46 27.43 -16.82
CA PHE A 18 -13.07 27.37 -15.50
C PHE A 18 -14.59 27.22 -15.59
N ILE A 19 -15.25 28.04 -16.41
CA ILE A 19 -16.70 27.95 -16.66
C ILE A 19 -17.04 26.60 -17.31
N LEU A 20 -16.31 26.20 -18.35
CA LEU A 20 -16.54 24.94 -19.04
C LEU A 20 -16.41 23.73 -18.10
N THR A 21 -15.37 23.71 -17.26
CA THR A 21 -15.15 22.66 -16.26
C THR A 21 -16.26 22.66 -15.22
N THR A 22 -16.72 23.84 -14.78
CA THR A 22 -17.87 23.95 -13.87
C THR A 22 -19.14 23.39 -14.51
N VAL A 23 -19.36 23.58 -15.82
CA VAL A 23 -20.48 22.98 -16.55
C VAL A 23 -20.34 21.46 -16.65
N PHE A 24 -19.13 20.96 -16.94
CA PHE A 24 -18.84 19.53 -16.97
C PHE A 24 -19.10 18.88 -15.62
N PHE A 25 -18.84 19.53 -14.48
CA PHE A 25 -18.99 18.89 -13.16
C PHE A 25 -20.10 19.49 -12.30
N ARG A 26 -21.05 20.23 -12.91
CA ARG A 26 -22.08 21.00 -12.20
C ARG A 26 -22.79 20.20 -11.11
N THR A 27 -23.18 18.96 -11.41
CA THR A 27 -23.89 18.10 -10.45
C THR A 27 -23.00 17.73 -9.27
N ILE A 28 -21.73 17.41 -9.51
CA ILE A 28 -20.78 17.01 -8.48
C ILE A 28 -20.37 18.19 -7.58
N ILE A 29 -20.13 19.36 -8.19
CA ILE A 29 -19.65 20.54 -7.47
C ILE A 29 -20.74 21.07 -6.52
N PHE A 30 -21.98 21.17 -7.01
CA PHE A 30 -23.08 21.77 -6.26
C PHE A 30 -23.84 20.78 -5.34
N SER A 31 -23.59 19.47 -5.45
CA SER A 31 -24.14 18.47 -4.51
C SER A 31 -23.30 18.38 -3.24
N LYS A 32 -23.93 18.18 -2.08
CA LYS A 32 -23.22 18.01 -0.80
C LYS A 32 -22.48 16.68 -0.74
N GLY A 33 -21.37 16.66 0.00
CA GLY A 33 -20.59 15.46 0.28
C GLY A 33 -19.33 15.36 -0.56
N ILE A 34 -18.41 14.51 -0.10
CA ILE A 34 -17.14 14.25 -0.76
C ILE A 34 -17.36 13.52 -2.09
N ILE A 35 -16.48 13.77 -3.07
CA ILE A 35 -16.49 13.04 -4.33
C ILE A 35 -16.08 11.60 -4.07
N VAL A 36 -16.92 10.66 -4.50
CA VAL A 36 -16.63 9.23 -4.49
C VAL A 36 -16.66 8.66 -5.91
N GLY A 37 -15.83 7.67 -6.13
CA GLY A 37 -15.60 6.97 -7.39
C GLY A 37 -14.81 5.70 -7.08
N HIS A 38 -14.00 5.20 -8.01
CA HIS A 38 -13.23 3.97 -7.76
C HIS A 38 -12.09 4.22 -6.75
N ASP A 39 -11.01 4.93 -7.15
CA ASP A 39 -9.85 5.22 -6.29
C ASP A 39 -9.89 6.63 -5.70
N TRP A 40 -11.08 7.24 -5.62
CA TRP A 40 -11.28 8.51 -4.91
C TRP A 40 -11.22 8.27 -3.40
N MET A 41 -10.02 8.40 -2.83
CA MET A 41 -9.74 8.28 -1.40
C MET A 41 -9.02 9.54 -0.93
N LEU A 42 -9.78 10.49 -0.40
CA LEU A 42 -9.28 11.74 0.17
C LEU A 42 -9.73 11.86 1.63
N PRO A 43 -8.94 12.49 2.51
CA PRO A 43 -9.34 12.71 3.89
C PRO A 43 -10.64 13.51 3.94
N TYR A 44 -11.59 13.08 4.77
CA TYR A 44 -12.93 13.64 4.87
C TYR A 44 -12.97 14.92 5.72
N ASN A 45 -12.27 14.92 6.86
CA ASN A 45 -12.26 16.00 7.84
C ASN A 45 -10.82 16.48 8.15
N SER A 46 -10.71 17.56 8.93
CA SER A 46 -9.41 18.18 9.27
C SER A 46 -8.46 17.26 10.03
N PRO A 47 -8.88 16.49 11.06
CA PRO A 47 -8.01 15.50 11.71
C PRO A 47 -7.43 14.45 10.74
N GLN A 48 -8.24 13.94 9.80
CA GLN A 48 -7.76 13.01 8.78
C GLN A 48 -6.77 13.69 7.80
N MET A 49 -6.98 14.96 7.46
CA MET A 49 -6.06 15.73 6.62
C MET A 49 -4.70 15.93 7.29
N GLU A 50 -4.68 16.21 8.59
CA GLU A 50 -3.45 16.34 9.37
C GLU A 50 -2.67 15.02 9.39
N ARG A 51 -3.36 13.91 9.68
CA ARG A 51 -2.77 12.57 9.67
C ARG A 51 -2.22 12.19 8.29
N TYR A 52 -2.97 12.47 7.23
CA TYR A 52 -2.51 12.24 5.86
C TYR A 52 -1.19 12.97 5.56
N ILE A 53 -1.01 14.19 6.08
CA ILE A 53 0.23 14.95 5.94
C ILE A 53 1.36 14.33 6.78
N GLU A 54 1.08 13.97 8.03
CA GLU A 54 2.08 13.41 8.97
C GLU A 54 2.68 12.08 8.49
N HIS A 55 1.84 11.15 8.00
CA HIS A 55 2.27 9.81 7.58
C HIS A 55 3.27 9.83 6.41
N LEU A 56 3.21 10.87 5.57
CA LEU A 56 4.06 10.99 4.38
C LEU A 56 5.52 11.35 4.70
N PHE A 57 5.87 11.55 5.97
CA PHE A 57 7.25 11.78 6.40
C PHE A 57 7.95 10.52 6.92
N TYR A 58 7.27 9.36 6.89
CA TYR A 58 7.80 8.11 7.42
C TYR A 58 7.89 7.01 6.35
N THR A 59 9.02 6.30 6.37
CA THR A 59 9.31 5.13 5.52
C THR A 59 8.65 3.86 6.01
N TRP A 60 8.08 3.88 7.22
CA TRP A 60 7.17 2.87 7.74
C TRP A 60 5.79 3.51 7.88
N THR A 61 4.78 2.96 7.19
CA THR A 61 3.42 3.50 7.16
C THR A 61 2.37 2.42 7.43
N TYR A 62 1.20 2.85 7.87
CA TYR A 62 0.03 2.01 8.09
C TYR A 62 -1.07 2.21 7.05
N ASP A 63 -0.87 3.08 6.05
CA ASP A 63 -1.92 3.50 5.12
C ASP A 63 -2.50 2.33 4.30
N MET A 64 -1.68 1.30 4.05
CA MET A 64 -2.06 0.11 3.26
C MET A 64 -2.19 -1.15 4.11
N ASN A 65 -1.54 -1.21 5.26
CA ASN A 65 -1.52 -2.38 6.10
C ASN A 65 -1.38 -1.96 7.56
N LEU A 66 -2.34 -2.32 8.41
CA LEU A 66 -2.37 -1.96 9.82
C LEU A 66 -1.20 -2.56 10.61
N PHE A 67 -0.57 -3.62 10.10
CA PHE A 67 0.67 -4.19 10.67
C PHE A 67 1.92 -3.42 10.28
N GLY A 68 1.80 -2.29 9.57
CA GLY A 68 2.94 -1.55 9.07
C GLY A 68 3.55 -2.17 7.82
N VAL A 69 3.97 -1.30 6.91
CA VAL A 69 4.64 -1.69 5.67
C VAL A 69 5.64 -0.61 5.27
N LYS A 70 6.70 -1.04 4.60
CA LYS A 70 7.64 -0.11 3.97
C LYS A 70 6.90 0.77 2.97
N ASN A 71 7.11 2.07 3.04
CA ASN A 71 6.69 3.03 2.03
C ASN A 71 7.85 3.32 1.05
N PRO A 72 7.84 2.75 -0.18
CA PRO A 72 8.91 2.95 -1.14
C PRO A 72 8.84 4.29 -1.91
N PHE A 73 7.71 5.01 -1.87
CA PHE A 73 7.50 6.18 -2.74
C PHE A 73 7.00 7.42 -2.00
N PHE A 74 7.71 8.53 -2.18
CA PHE A 74 7.38 9.82 -1.57
C PHE A 74 7.11 10.88 -2.64
N VAL A 75 6.15 10.58 -3.53
CA VAL A 75 5.88 11.38 -4.73
C VAL A 75 4.78 12.43 -4.55
N GLN A 76 4.12 12.47 -3.40
CA GLN A 76 2.87 13.24 -3.20
C GLN A 76 3.07 14.70 -2.71
N MET A 77 4.31 15.19 -2.58
CA MET A 77 4.62 16.49 -1.96
C MET A 77 3.80 17.70 -2.46
N PRO A 78 3.56 17.90 -3.78
CA PRO A 78 2.71 18.99 -4.25
C PRO A 78 1.27 18.93 -3.71
N PHE A 79 0.72 17.72 -3.57
CA PHE A 79 -0.64 17.51 -3.05
C PHE A 79 -0.70 17.70 -1.52
N ILE A 80 0.38 17.35 -0.81
CA ILE A 80 0.54 17.66 0.62
C ILE A 80 0.49 19.17 0.85
N LEU A 81 1.25 19.95 0.07
CA LEU A 81 1.26 21.40 0.19
C LEU A 81 -0.15 21.99 -0.03
N LEU A 82 -0.85 21.51 -1.06
CA LEU A 82 -2.23 21.91 -1.31
C LEU A 82 -3.16 21.54 -0.13
N THR A 83 -3.04 20.32 0.38
CA THR A 83 -3.82 19.84 1.54
C THR A 83 -3.53 20.68 2.79
N LYS A 84 -2.26 21.03 3.04
CA LYS A 84 -1.87 21.89 4.16
C LYS A 84 -2.43 23.31 4.02
N ILE A 85 -2.43 23.88 2.81
CA ILE A 85 -3.05 25.18 2.56
C ILE A 85 -4.55 25.13 2.90
N PHE A 86 -5.26 24.09 2.46
CA PHE A 86 -6.67 23.92 2.78
C PHE A 86 -6.90 23.77 4.28
N LEU A 87 -6.10 22.95 4.95
CA LEU A 87 -6.17 22.76 6.40
C LEU A 87 -5.97 24.09 7.15
N VAL A 88 -4.97 24.89 6.79
CA VAL A 88 -4.68 26.20 7.41
C VAL A 88 -5.81 27.21 7.16
N LEU A 89 -6.47 27.14 6.01
CA LEU A 89 -7.62 27.97 5.68
C LEU A 89 -8.94 27.48 6.32
N GLY A 90 -8.92 26.39 7.09
CA GLY A 90 -10.11 25.80 7.71
C GLY A 90 -11.04 25.09 6.72
N LEU A 91 -10.53 24.68 5.57
CA LEU A 91 -11.28 23.99 4.52
C LEU A 91 -11.19 22.48 4.67
N ASN A 92 -12.31 21.78 4.48
CA ASN A 92 -12.39 20.33 4.67
C ASN A 92 -12.09 19.52 3.39
N GLY A 93 -12.13 18.19 3.53
CA GLY A 93 -11.91 17.22 2.45
C GLY A 93 -12.86 17.35 1.26
N GLU A 94 -14.12 17.66 1.54
CA GLU A 94 -15.13 17.88 0.48
C GLU A 94 -14.67 19.01 -0.45
N LEU A 95 -14.29 20.17 0.10
CA LEU A 95 -13.89 21.31 -0.72
C LEU A 95 -12.55 21.06 -1.43
N LEU A 96 -11.62 20.34 -0.77
CA LEU A 96 -10.37 19.90 -1.39
C LEU A 96 -10.62 19.06 -2.64
N SER A 97 -11.46 18.01 -2.53
CA SER A 97 -11.74 17.09 -3.64
C SER A 97 -12.34 17.81 -4.85
N LYS A 98 -13.32 18.69 -4.63
CA LYS A 98 -13.97 19.48 -5.67
C LYS A 98 -13.04 20.51 -6.30
N THR A 99 -12.23 21.20 -5.49
CA THR A 99 -11.29 22.20 -6.00
C THR A 99 -10.21 21.56 -6.86
N LEU A 100 -9.68 20.41 -6.43
CA LEU A 100 -8.69 19.65 -7.19
C LEU A 100 -9.22 19.28 -8.58
N LEU A 101 -10.45 18.78 -8.65
CA LEU A 101 -11.10 18.42 -9.92
C LEU A 101 -11.19 19.61 -10.88
N ILE A 102 -11.69 20.76 -10.39
CA ILE A 102 -11.85 21.97 -11.22
C ILE A 102 -10.48 22.48 -11.68
N LEU A 103 -9.51 22.53 -10.78
CA LEU A 103 -8.20 23.09 -11.03
C LEU A 103 -7.42 22.28 -12.06
N VAL A 104 -7.45 20.94 -11.98
CA VAL A 104 -6.74 20.06 -12.92
C VAL A 104 -7.24 20.24 -14.35
N PHE A 105 -8.57 20.26 -14.57
CA PHE A 105 -9.13 20.47 -15.91
C PHE A 105 -8.87 21.89 -16.43
N THR A 106 -9.11 22.89 -15.60
CA THR A 106 -8.93 24.30 -15.98
C THR A 106 -7.48 24.58 -16.37
N LEU A 107 -6.53 24.15 -15.54
CA LEU A 107 -5.11 24.35 -15.81
C LEU A 107 -4.64 23.49 -16.98
N SER A 108 -5.20 22.30 -17.22
CA SER A 108 -4.81 21.48 -18.37
C SER A 108 -5.16 22.15 -19.70
N GLY A 109 -6.39 22.69 -19.80
CA GLY A 109 -6.82 23.46 -20.97
C GLY A 109 -5.97 24.70 -21.18
N LEU A 110 -5.65 25.42 -20.10
CA LEU A 110 -4.80 26.62 -20.15
C LEU A 110 -3.35 26.30 -20.54
N SER A 111 -2.72 25.30 -19.92
CA SER A 111 -1.35 24.89 -20.20
C SER A 111 -1.18 24.46 -21.65
N MET A 112 -2.14 23.69 -22.19
CA MET A 112 -2.15 23.31 -23.60
C MET A 112 -2.31 24.54 -24.51
N PHE A 113 -3.23 25.46 -24.19
CA PHE A 113 -3.35 26.72 -24.92
C PHE A 113 -2.00 27.47 -24.97
N LEU A 114 -1.30 27.59 -23.84
CA LEU A 114 0.00 28.26 -23.78
C LEU A 114 1.05 27.57 -24.64
N LEU A 115 1.13 26.24 -24.63
CA LEU A 115 2.05 25.48 -25.48
C LEU A 115 1.75 25.73 -26.96
N LEU A 116 0.49 25.64 -27.38
CA LEU A 116 0.12 25.83 -28.78
C LEU A 116 0.36 27.27 -29.24
N ARG A 117 0.17 28.27 -28.36
CA ARG A 117 0.54 29.66 -28.65
C ARG A 117 2.04 29.86 -28.76
N TYR A 118 2.83 29.18 -27.92
CA TYR A 118 4.30 29.18 -28.03
C TYR A 118 4.76 28.57 -29.37
N LEU A 119 4.11 27.48 -29.80
CA LEU A 119 4.27 26.86 -31.13
C LEU A 119 3.67 27.70 -32.29
N ARG A 120 3.20 28.92 -32.00
CA ARG A 120 2.67 29.92 -32.94
C ARG A 120 1.41 29.51 -33.71
N LEU A 121 0.62 28.59 -33.17
CA LEU A 121 -0.74 28.34 -33.65
C LEU A 121 -1.64 29.51 -33.27
N ASN A 122 -2.65 29.83 -34.08
CA ASN A 122 -3.53 30.97 -33.82
C ASN A 122 -4.38 30.78 -32.55
N LYS A 123 -4.91 31.87 -31.99
CA LYS A 123 -5.69 31.86 -30.74
C LYS A 123 -6.82 30.82 -30.74
N THR A 124 -7.64 30.80 -31.79
CA THR A 124 -8.81 29.92 -31.89
C THR A 124 -8.40 28.45 -31.90
N SER A 125 -7.41 28.09 -32.70
CA SER A 125 -6.85 26.73 -32.74
C SER A 125 -6.21 26.32 -31.42
N SER A 126 -5.57 27.25 -30.69
CA SER A 126 -5.00 26.95 -29.38
C SER A 126 -6.08 26.72 -28.31
N VAL A 127 -7.18 27.48 -28.33
CA VAL A 127 -8.33 27.25 -27.42
C VAL A 127 -8.99 25.91 -27.73
N LEU A 128 -9.19 25.61 -29.02
CA LEU A 128 -9.73 24.31 -29.45
C LEU A 128 -8.79 23.15 -29.07
N GLY A 129 -7.48 23.33 -29.16
CA GLY A 129 -6.52 22.31 -28.69
C GLY A 129 -6.60 22.05 -27.19
N GLY A 130 -6.76 23.11 -26.38
CA GLY A 130 -7.04 22.94 -24.95
C GLY A 130 -8.37 22.23 -24.67
N PHE A 131 -9.42 22.54 -25.44
CA PHE A 131 -10.71 21.84 -25.37
C PHE A 131 -10.60 20.36 -25.75
N ILE A 132 -9.90 20.05 -26.84
CA ILE A 132 -9.64 18.68 -27.30
C ILE A 132 -8.93 17.89 -26.20
N LEU A 133 -7.90 18.46 -25.56
CA LEU A 133 -7.17 17.77 -24.49
C LEU A 133 -8.09 17.33 -23.35
N ILE A 134 -8.84 18.27 -22.77
CA ILE A 134 -9.67 18.01 -21.59
C ILE A 134 -10.92 17.16 -21.88
N THR A 135 -11.22 16.96 -23.17
CA THR A 135 -12.32 16.11 -23.65
C THR A 135 -11.80 14.80 -24.28
N MET A 136 -10.51 14.50 -24.15
CA MET A 136 -9.97 13.19 -24.53
C MET A 136 -10.51 12.08 -23.63
N PRO A 137 -10.66 10.85 -24.16
CA PRO A 137 -11.11 9.69 -23.39
C PRO A 137 -10.32 9.48 -22.09
N VAL A 138 -9.00 9.67 -22.11
CA VAL A 138 -8.15 9.54 -20.91
C VAL A 138 -8.54 10.51 -19.79
N PHE A 139 -8.99 11.73 -20.11
CA PHE A 139 -9.47 12.69 -19.12
C PHE A 139 -10.77 12.23 -18.49
N PHE A 140 -11.64 11.55 -19.25
CA PHE A 140 -12.88 10.99 -18.73
C PHE A 140 -12.58 9.83 -17.77
N ASP A 141 -11.88 8.84 -18.31
CA ASP A 141 -11.56 7.57 -17.66
C ASP A 141 -10.81 7.77 -16.33
N TYR A 142 -9.76 8.60 -16.35
CA TYR A 142 -8.92 8.79 -15.16
C TYR A 142 -9.57 9.68 -14.12
N THR A 143 -10.47 10.57 -14.53
CA THR A 143 -11.25 11.37 -13.59
C THR A 143 -12.22 10.50 -12.81
N VAL A 144 -12.94 9.61 -13.50
CA VAL A 144 -13.85 8.64 -12.86
C VAL A 144 -13.08 7.70 -11.91
N MET A 145 -11.88 7.25 -12.32
CA MET A 145 -11.03 6.42 -11.46
C MET A 145 -10.43 7.18 -10.27
N GLY A 146 -10.33 8.51 -10.29
CA GLY A 146 -9.67 9.30 -9.25
C GLY A 146 -8.17 9.53 -9.47
N TRP A 147 -7.67 9.25 -10.67
CA TRP A 147 -6.25 9.39 -11.03
C TRP A 147 -5.91 10.80 -11.50
N LEU A 148 -6.35 11.82 -10.75
CA LEU A 148 -6.15 13.23 -11.10
C LEU A 148 -4.67 13.64 -11.13
N PHE A 149 -3.81 12.97 -10.38
CA PHE A 149 -2.36 13.18 -10.42
C PHE A 149 -1.76 12.88 -11.81
N VAL A 150 -2.32 11.92 -12.55
CA VAL A 150 -1.88 11.63 -13.91
C VAL A 150 -2.26 12.75 -14.86
N LEU A 151 -3.51 13.21 -14.76
CA LEU A 151 -4.01 14.32 -15.56
C LEU A 151 -3.28 15.62 -15.24
N PHE A 152 -2.91 15.84 -13.97
CA PHE A 152 -2.09 16.96 -13.57
C PHE A 152 -0.69 16.88 -14.20
N SER A 153 -0.04 15.72 -14.11
CA SER A 153 1.29 15.49 -14.70
C SER A 153 1.28 15.75 -16.21
N ILE A 154 0.39 15.09 -16.95
CA ILE A 154 0.40 15.14 -18.42
C ILE A 154 -0.35 16.34 -19.02
N GLY A 155 -1.39 16.81 -18.33
CA GLY A 155 -2.26 17.88 -18.82
C GLY A 155 -1.80 19.26 -18.39
N VAL A 156 -1.35 19.41 -17.15
CA VAL A 156 -0.92 20.72 -16.60
C VAL A 156 0.58 20.91 -16.78
N ILE A 157 1.38 19.95 -16.32
CA ILE A 157 2.83 20.13 -16.18
C ILE A 157 3.56 19.90 -17.49
N LEU A 158 3.26 18.84 -18.24
CA LEU A 158 3.96 18.49 -19.48
C LEU A 158 3.95 19.63 -20.51
N PRO A 159 2.82 20.31 -20.84
CA PRO A 159 2.86 21.40 -21.81
C PRO A 159 3.79 22.55 -21.41
N ILE A 160 3.77 22.95 -20.14
CA ILE A 160 4.63 24.02 -19.62
C ILE A 160 6.10 23.58 -19.61
N CYS A 161 6.36 22.34 -19.19
CA CYS A 161 7.70 21.75 -19.20
C CYS A 161 8.30 21.75 -20.62
N LEU A 162 7.50 21.42 -21.64
CA LEU A 162 7.94 21.47 -23.04
C LEU A 162 8.26 22.88 -23.53
N ILE A 163 7.48 23.89 -23.15
CA ILE A 163 7.80 25.29 -23.46
C ILE A 163 9.19 25.62 -22.88
N CYS A 164 9.43 25.30 -21.61
CA CYS A 164 10.71 25.56 -20.97
C CYS A 164 11.86 24.79 -21.62
N PHE A 165 11.67 23.50 -21.90
CA PHE A 165 12.70 22.65 -22.50
C PHE A 165 13.08 23.09 -23.91
N ILE A 166 12.10 23.37 -24.78
CA ILE A 166 12.37 23.86 -26.14
C ILE A 166 13.11 25.20 -26.08
N LYS A 167 12.64 26.11 -25.21
CA LYS A 167 13.22 27.45 -25.05
C LYS A 167 14.64 27.42 -24.49
N SER A 168 14.98 26.44 -23.64
CA SER A 168 16.35 26.27 -23.15
C SER A 168 17.32 25.93 -24.27
N ILE A 169 16.86 25.18 -25.27
CA ILE A 169 17.66 24.78 -26.44
C ILE A 169 17.77 25.94 -27.44
N GLU A 170 16.64 26.58 -27.77
CA GLU A 170 16.58 27.72 -28.69
C GLU A 170 17.44 28.90 -28.20
N GLU A 171 17.28 29.27 -26.93
CA GLU A 171 17.95 30.43 -26.33
C GLU A 171 19.30 30.07 -25.66
N ASN A 172 19.69 28.80 -25.64
CA ASN A 172 20.87 28.29 -24.91
C ASN A 172 20.93 28.79 -23.44
N ASN A 173 19.77 28.77 -22.77
CA ASN A 173 19.61 29.39 -21.46
C ASN A 173 19.29 28.35 -20.39
N THR A 174 20.21 28.23 -19.41
CA THR A 174 20.13 27.27 -18.30
C THR A 174 18.94 27.50 -17.39
N PHE A 175 18.46 28.75 -17.26
CA PHE A 175 17.28 29.07 -16.47
C PHE A 175 16.06 28.24 -16.89
N TYR A 176 15.82 28.09 -18.19
CA TYR A 176 14.68 27.30 -18.66
C TYR A 176 14.90 25.80 -18.53
N SER A 177 16.15 25.30 -18.64
CA SER A 177 16.44 23.90 -18.32
C SER A 177 16.18 23.61 -16.84
N MET A 178 16.52 24.56 -15.95
CA MET A 178 16.22 24.43 -14.52
C MET A 178 14.73 24.42 -14.24
N LEU A 179 13.98 25.34 -14.84
CA LEU A 179 12.52 25.38 -14.70
C LEU A 179 11.87 24.10 -15.25
N ALA A 180 12.34 23.58 -16.39
CA ALA A 180 11.90 22.29 -16.93
C ALA A 180 12.21 21.12 -15.98
N GLY A 181 13.38 21.12 -15.33
CA GLY A 181 13.76 20.14 -14.29
C GLY A 181 12.87 20.20 -13.05
N LEU A 182 12.55 21.40 -12.55
CA LEU A 182 11.62 21.58 -11.43
C LEU A 182 10.21 21.10 -11.79
N LEU A 183 9.72 21.44 -12.98
CA LEU A 183 8.43 20.96 -13.49
C LEU A 183 8.44 19.45 -13.64
N PHE A 184 9.51 18.87 -14.16
CA PHE A 184 9.63 17.41 -14.26
C PHE A 184 9.65 16.74 -12.88
N SER A 185 10.32 17.31 -11.88
CA SER A 185 10.24 16.81 -10.50
C SER A 185 8.80 16.81 -9.98
N ILE A 186 8.05 17.89 -10.17
CA ILE A 186 6.63 17.93 -9.79
C ILE A 186 5.85 16.84 -10.54
N ALA A 187 6.14 16.62 -11.82
CA ALA A 187 5.45 15.61 -12.63
C ALA A 187 5.63 14.16 -12.15
N ILE A 188 6.68 13.86 -11.38
CA ILE A 188 6.98 12.54 -10.79
C ILE A 188 5.98 12.18 -9.66
N LEU A 189 4.97 13.02 -9.38
CA LEU A 189 3.71 12.64 -8.71
C LEU A 189 3.14 11.30 -9.20
N GLN A 190 3.31 11.01 -10.50
CA GLN A 190 2.99 9.73 -11.10
C GLN A 190 4.27 8.98 -11.47
N SER A 191 4.40 7.72 -11.08
CA SER A 191 5.63 6.94 -11.29
C SER A 191 5.99 6.75 -12.77
N GLN A 192 4.99 6.60 -13.65
CA GLN A 192 5.19 6.48 -15.10
C GLN A 192 5.79 7.75 -15.74
N SER A 193 5.71 8.91 -15.07
CA SER A 193 6.31 10.15 -15.58
C SER A 193 7.82 10.07 -15.70
N LEU A 194 8.48 9.23 -14.89
CA LEU A 194 9.90 8.89 -15.03
C LEU A 194 10.24 8.32 -16.40
N VAL A 195 9.28 7.70 -17.07
CA VAL A 195 9.41 7.17 -18.44
C VAL A 195 8.84 8.16 -19.45
N TRP A 196 7.66 8.73 -19.19
CA TRP A 196 6.96 9.59 -20.15
C TRP A 196 7.74 10.83 -20.56
N TYR A 197 8.34 11.54 -19.61
CA TYR A 197 9.05 12.79 -19.91
C TYR A 197 10.34 12.55 -20.72
N PRO A 198 11.23 11.63 -20.30
CA PRO A 198 12.39 11.26 -21.13
C PRO A 198 12.00 10.77 -22.52
N MET A 199 10.91 10.02 -22.65
CA MET A 199 10.38 9.60 -23.96
C MET A 199 9.95 10.79 -24.83
N VAL A 200 9.23 11.76 -24.25
CA VAL A 200 8.83 12.97 -24.99
C VAL A 200 10.06 13.78 -25.40
N PHE A 201 11.04 13.96 -24.50
CA PHE A 201 12.29 14.64 -24.85
C PHE A 201 12.98 13.89 -25.99
N LEU A 202 13.19 12.58 -25.86
CA LEU A 202 13.80 11.75 -26.91
C LEU A 202 13.07 11.90 -28.26
N ALA A 203 11.74 11.90 -28.27
CA ALA A 203 10.96 12.12 -29.49
C ALA A 203 11.18 13.52 -30.09
N LEU A 204 11.33 14.55 -29.25
CA LEU A 204 11.63 15.93 -29.66
C LEU A 204 13.06 16.09 -30.20
N SER A 205 14.00 15.23 -29.83
CA SER A 205 15.39 15.30 -30.31
C SER A 205 15.47 15.40 -31.84
N ILE A 206 14.62 14.67 -32.56
CA ILE A 206 14.58 14.64 -34.03
C ILE A 206 14.10 15.97 -34.61
N SER A 207 13.24 16.68 -33.88
CA SER A 207 12.70 17.98 -34.32
C SER A 207 13.61 19.15 -33.95
N LEU A 208 14.38 19.02 -32.86
CA LEU A 208 15.15 20.12 -32.27
C LEU A 208 16.64 20.07 -32.60
N ILE A 209 17.22 18.89 -32.86
CA ILE A 209 18.63 18.71 -33.20
C ILE A 209 18.77 18.82 -34.72
N LYS A 210 19.46 19.86 -35.17
CA LYS A 210 19.67 20.14 -36.61
C LYS A 210 21.14 20.12 -37.00
N ASP A 211 22.03 20.37 -36.04
CA ASP A 211 23.46 20.52 -36.22
C ASP A 211 24.19 20.21 -34.90
N ARG A 212 25.53 20.19 -34.95
CA ARG A 212 26.36 19.90 -33.77
C ARG A 212 26.13 20.88 -32.60
N THR A 213 25.85 22.15 -32.88
CA THR A 213 25.61 23.16 -31.85
C THR A 213 24.30 22.90 -31.13
N THR A 214 23.22 22.66 -31.88
CA THR A 214 21.91 22.32 -31.31
C THR A 214 21.94 20.98 -30.57
N PHE A 215 22.72 20.00 -31.03
CA PHE A 215 22.98 18.75 -30.30
C PHE A 215 23.57 19.01 -28.91
N VAL A 216 24.64 19.82 -28.81
CA VAL A 216 25.28 20.13 -27.52
C VAL A 216 24.31 20.85 -26.57
N ARG A 217 23.54 21.82 -27.09
CA ARG A 217 22.53 22.54 -26.30
C ARG A 217 21.42 21.61 -25.80
N TYR A 218 20.96 20.71 -26.66
CA TYR A 218 19.97 19.68 -26.34
C TYR A 218 20.49 18.73 -25.25
N PHE A 219 21.69 18.19 -25.43
CA PHE A 219 22.31 17.28 -24.47
C PHE A 219 22.51 17.95 -23.11
N LYS A 220 23.09 19.16 -23.08
CA LYS A 220 23.25 19.97 -21.87
C LYS A 220 21.92 20.20 -21.16
N SER A 221 20.89 20.60 -21.90
CA SER A 221 19.55 20.86 -21.33
C SER A 221 18.94 19.58 -20.74
N SER A 222 19.06 18.46 -21.45
CA SER A 222 18.54 17.15 -21.01
C SER A 222 19.22 16.68 -19.73
N VAL A 223 20.55 16.80 -19.65
CA VAL A 223 21.31 16.45 -18.45
C VAL A 223 20.89 17.33 -17.26
N ILE A 224 20.79 18.65 -17.44
CA ILE A 224 20.34 19.56 -16.37
C ILE A 224 18.94 19.18 -15.86
N VAL A 225 17.99 18.94 -16.78
CA VAL A 225 16.62 18.55 -16.42
C VAL A 225 16.61 17.25 -15.62
N MET A 226 17.34 16.24 -16.06
CA MET A 226 17.41 14.94 -15.36
C MET A 226 18.07 15.07 -14.00
N VAL A 227 19.20 15.76 -13.90
CA VAL A 227 19.93 15.94 -12.63
C VAL A 227 19.05 16.64 -11.60
N ILE A 228 18.34 17.70 -11.99
CA ILE A 228 17.44 18.45 -11.09
C ILE A 228 16.26 17.59 -10.66
N ALA A 229 15.63 16.88 -11.60
CA ALA A 229 14.48 16.05 -11.27
C ALA A 229 14.87 14.93 -10.30
N LEU A 230 16.01 14.26 -10.54
CA LEU A 230 16.47 13.16 -9.69
C LEU A 230 16.99 13.64 -8.34
N SER A 231 17.68 14.79 -8.27
CA SER A 231 18.22 15.32 -7.01
C SER A 231 17.13 15.75 -6.02
N LEU A 232 15.99 16.23 -6.53
CA LEU A 232 14.81 16.57 -5.72
C LEU A 232 14.04 15.34 -5.20
N HIS A 233 14.39 14.14 -5.65
CA HIS A 233 13.82 12.87 -5.20
C HIS A 233 14.86 11.97 -4.52
N ALA A 234 15.97 12.55 -4.05
CA ALA A 234 17.00 11.84 -3.32
C ALA A 234 16.51 11.23 -1.99
N SER A 235 15.38 11.68 -1.45
CA SER A 235 14.76 11.09 -0.25
C SER A 235 14.32 9.63 -0.42
N TRP A 236 14.01 9.19 -1.64
CA TRP A 236 13.48 7.83 -1.84
C TRP A 236 14.17 7.04 -2.94
N ILE A 237 14.70 7.68 -3.99
CA ILE A 237 15.36 6.96 -5.09
C ILE A 237 16.51 6.06 -4.61
N PRO A 238 17.45 6.50 -3.75
CA PRO A 238 18.53 5.64 -3.26
C PRO A 238 18.02 4.44 -2.46
N ASN A 239 16.96 4.64 -1.66
CA ASN A 239 16.37 3.58 -0.83
C ASN A 239 15.79 2.42 -1.65
N LEU A 240 15.35 2.68 -2.90
CA LEU A 240 14.91 1.63 -3.81
C LEU A 240 16.01 0.64 -4.16
N PHE A 241 17.26 1.11 -4.27
CA PHE A 241 18.41 0.29 -4.62
C PHE A 241 19.08 -0.33 -3.40
N ILE A 242 19.18 0.42 -2.30
CA ILE A 242 19.83 -0.04 -1.05
C ILE A 242 19.03 -1.18 -0.40
N TYR A 243 17.71 -0.99 -0.26
CA TYR A 243 16.82 -1.97 0.39
C TYR A 243 15.99 -2.78 -0.62
N ARG A 244 16.52 -2.92 -1.85
CA ARG A 244 16.01 -3.71 -2.98
C ARG A 244 14.50 -3.98 -2.96
N ASP A 245 13.72 -2.96 -3.28
CA ASP A 245 12.26 -3.07 -3.23
C ASP A 245 11.71 -4.00 -4.31
N SER A 246 11.08 -5.11 -3.91
CA SER A 246 10.50 -6.09 -4.83
C SER A 246 9.40 -5.49 -5.70
N GLY A 247 8.66 -4.48 -5.21
CA GLY A 247 7.64 -3.77 -5.97
C GLY A 247 8.20 -3.03 -7.19
N VAL A 248 9.47 -2.59 -7.12
CA VAL A 248 10.14 -1.85 -8.20
C VAL A 248 11.03 -2.74 -9.05
N ILE A 249 11.80 -3.61 -8.43
CA ILE A 249 12.83 -4.42 -9.12
C ILE A 249 12.20 -5.57 -9.91
N ASN A 250 11.11 -6.13 -9.42
CA ASN A 250 10.43 -7.23 -10.10
C ASN A 250 9.76 -6.77 -11.41
N SER A 251 9.19 -7.75 -12.11
CA SER A 251 8.58 -7.61 -13.42
C SER A 251 7.25 -8.37 -13.53
N ASP A 252 6.71 -8.84 -12.41
CA ASP A 252 5.50 -9.67 -12.34
C ASP A 252 4.20 -8.88 -12.54
N LEU A 253 4.20 -7.54 -12.36
CA LEU A 253 2.99 -6.72 -12.51
C LEU A 253 2.37 -6.80 -13.91
N ALA A 254 3.16 -7.06 -14.95
CA ALA A 254 2.64 -7.21 -16.31
C ALA A 254 1.70 -8.43 -16.45
N LEU A 255 1.85 -9.43 -15.59
CA LEU A 255 1.04 -10.67 -15.59
C LEU A 255 -0.09 -10.64 -14.56
N ASP A 256 -0.22 -9.57 -13.79
CA ASP A 256 -1.28 -9.43 -12.81
C ASP A 256 -2.67 -9.34 -13.47
N SER A 257 -3.69 -9.82 -12.76
CA SER A 257 -5.09 -9.81 -13.21
C SER A 257 -5.59 -8.44 -13.68
N VAL A 258 -5.18 -7.36 -13.03
CA VAL A 258 -5.58 -5.99 -13.40
C VAL A 258 -4.89 -5.56 -14.69
N SER A 259 -3.59 -5.82 -14.82
CA SER A 259 -2.81 -5.51 -16.03
C SER A 259 -3.31 -6.30 -17.24
N LEU A 260 -3.61 -7.59 -17.05
CA LEU A 260 -4.20 -8.45 -18.08
C LEU A 260 -5.62 -8.00 -18.44
N GLY A 261 -6.42 -7.60 -17.44
CA GLY A 261 -7.74 -7.01 -17.63
C GLY A 261 -7.70 -5.76 -18.50
N MET A 262 -6.81 -4.81 -18.20
CA MET A 262 -6.60 -3.60 -19.01
C MET A 262 -6.19 -3.94 -20.44
N ARG A 263 -5.24 -4.88 -20.60
CA ARG A 263 -4.78 -5.29 -21.93
C ARG A 263 -5.89 -5.97 -22.75
N SER A 264 -6.73 -6.80 -22.14
CA SER A 264 -7.82 -7.51 -22.83
C SER A 264 -8.85 -6.57 -23.49
N ARG A 265 -8.89 -5.32 -23.01
CA ARG A 265 -9.76 -4.23 -23.47
C ARG A 265 -9.02 -3.23 -24.39
N LEU A 266 -7.72 -3.41 -24.58
CA LEU A 266 -6.96 -2.61 -25.54
C LEU A 266 -6.94 -3.34 -26.90
N SER A 267 -7.07 -2.57 -27.99
CA SER A 267 -6.98 -3.09 -29.36
C SER A 267 -6.33 -2.05 -30.26
N TYR A 268 -5.81 -2.46 -31.42
CA TYR A 268 -5.25 -1.50 -32.39
C TYR A 268 -6.26 -0.42 -32.81
N VAL A 269 -7.55 -0.76 -32.93
CA VAL A 269 -8.62 0.20 -33.24
C VAL A 269 -8.84 1.18 -32.08
N ASN A 270 -8.83 0.68 -30.84
CA ASN A 270 -8.97 1.54 -29.67
C ASN A 270 -7.76 2.47 -29.50
N ILE A 271 -6.53 1.96 -29.70
CA ILE A 271 -5.33 2.80 -29.71
C ILE A 271 -5.45 3.92 -30.74
N LEU A 272 -5.92 3.61 -31.96
CA LEU A 272 -6.16 4.62 -32.99
C LEU A 272 -7.19 5.67 -32.56
N ARG A 273 -8.24 5.29 -31.83
CA ARG A 273 -9.27 6.22 -31.32
C ARG A 273 -8.82 7.01 -30.08
N GLY A 274 -7.70 6.65 -29.46
CA GLY A 274 -7.33 7.11 -28.12
C GLY A 274 -8.20 6.50 -27.01
N TRP A 275 -8.83 5.35 -27.28
CA TRP A 275 -9.70 4.58 -26.39
C TRP A 275 -8.92 3.41 -25.75
N GLY A 276 -9.52 2.72 -24.78
CA GLY A 276 -9.00 1.51 -24.15
C GLY A 276 -7.96 1.77 -23.07
N GLY A 277 -7.93 2.99 -22.51
CA GLY A 277 -6.96 3.36 -21.46
C GLY A 277 -7.16 2.61 -20.14
N LEU A 278 -8.36 2.05 -19.92
CA LEU A 278 -8.75 1.30 -18.72
C LEU A 278 -9.56 0.05 -19.06
N PHE A 279 -9.66 -0.88 -18.10
CA PHE A 279 -10.43 -2.11 -18.27
C PHE A 279 -11.96 -1.92 -18.20
N ASN A 280 -12.42 -0.79 -17.64
CA ASN A 280 -13.84 -0.54 -17.37
C ASN A 280 -14.63 0.08 -18.55
N TYR A 281 -13.93 0.58 -19.58
CA TYR A 281 -14.55 1.24 -20.74
C TYR A 281 -15.52 2.40 -20.40
N HIS A 282 -15.21 3.21 -19.38
CA HIS A 282 -16.13 4.26 -18.92
C HIS A 282 -16.48 5.22 -20.06
N TYR A 283 -15.48 5.73 -20.79
CA TYR A 283 -15.71 6.62 -21.92
C TYR A 283 -16.45 5.93 -23.08
N GLU A 284 -16.05 4.72 -23.44
CA GLU A 284 -16.58 3.99 -24.59
C GLU A 284 -18.04 3.58 -24.41
N ILE A 285 -18.43 3.23 -23.18
CA ILE A 285 -19.83 2.97 -22.83
C ILE A 285 -20.66 4.25 -22.95
N SER A 286 -20.09 5.37 -22.52
CA SER A 286 -20.74 6.69 -22.53
C SER A 286 -20.85 7.30 -23.94
N TYR A 287 -20.08 6.78 -24.90
CA TYR A 287 -20.01 7.35 -26.23
C TYR A 287 -21.22 6.92 -27.09
N PRO A 288 -22.01 7.87 -27.63
CA PRO A 288 -23.21 7.51 -28.39
C PRO A 288 -22.90 6.66 -29.62
N LYS A 289 -23.57 5.50 -29.73
CA LYS A 289 -23.37 4.56 -30.86
C LYS A 289 -23.60 5.22 -32.23
N ALA A 290 -24.57 6.12 -32.32
CA ALA A 290 -24.87 6.87 -33.55
C ALA A 290 -23.71 7.78 -34.00
N LEU A 291 -22.81 8.15 -33.08
CA LEU A 291 -21.68 9.03 -33.34
C LEU A 291 -20.36 8.26 -33.47
N MET A 292 -20.36 6.93 -33.43
CA MET A 292 -19.14 6.09 -33.37
C MET A 292 -18.11 6.43 -34.46
N SER A 293 -18.54 6.81 -35.66
CA SER A 293 -17.62 7.22 -36.74
C SER A 293 -16.86 8.50 -36.43
N ILE A 294 -17.44 9.40 -35.63
CA ILE A 294 -16.85 10.68 -35.20
C ILE A 294 -15.70 10.45 -34.21
N SER A 295 -15.64 9.29 -33.53
CA SER A 295 -14.55 8.99 -32.60
C SER A 295 -13.16 8.98 -33.26
N PHE A 296 -13.10 8.79 -34.58
CA PHE A 296 -11.86 8.85 -35.37
C PHE A 296 -11.47 10.27 -35.79
N LEU A 297 -12.28 11.28 -35.49
CA LEU A 297 -12.06 12.66 -35.94
C LEU A 297 -10.71 13.19 -35.47
N ILE A 298 -10.41 13.18 -34.17
CA ILE A 298 -9.17 13.74 -33.64
C ILE A 298 -7.93 13.00 -34.18
N PRO A 299 -7.89 11.65 -34.19
CA PRO A 299 -6.82 10.90 -34.85
C PRO A 299 -6.67 11.24 -36.33
N PHE A 300 -7.78 11.35 -37.08
CA PHE A 300 -7.76 11.72 -38.49
C PHE A 300 -7.12 13.10 -38.70
N LEU A 301 -7.53 14.10 -37.91
CA LEU A 301 -6.93 15.44 -37.96
C LEU A 301 -5.44 15.40 -37.59
N ALA A 302 -5.06 14.57 -36.62
CA ALA A 302 -3.67 14.39 -36.22
C ALA A 302 -2.81 13.82 -37.35
N PHE A 303 -3.25 12.75 -38.02
CA PHE A 303 -2.53 12.19 -39.17
C PHE A 303 -2.52 13.14 -40.38
N ALA A 304 -3.66 13.79 -40.67
CA ALA A 304 -3.75 14.79 -41.73
C ALA A 304 -2.79 15.97 -41.49
N SER A 305 -2.46 16.26 -40.23
CA SER A 305 -1.50 17.31 -39.89
C SER A 305 -0.11 17.06 -40.48
N ILE A 306 0.30 15.81 -40.68
CA ILE A 306 1.62 15.43 -41.20
C ILE A 306 1.79 15.88 -42.65
N MET A 307 0.69 15.88 -43.42
CA MET A 307 0.69 16.26 -44.84
C MET A 307 0.86 17.76 -45.08
N ILE A 308 0.77 18.58 -44.04
CA ILE A 308 0.85 20.04 -44.16
C ILE A 308 2.30 20.49 -44.28
N LYS A 309 2.60 21.33 -45.28
CA LYS A 309 3.88 22.05 -45.35
C LYS A 309 3.82 23.31 -44.50
N ILE A 310 4.65 23.37 -43.46
CA ILE A 310 4.80 24.56 -42.61
C ILE A 310 6.11 25.26 -43.01
N LYS A 311 6.02 26.50 -43.50
CA LYS A 311 7.20 27.36 -43.69
C LYS A 311 7.51 28.09 -42.37
N ASN A 312 8.71 27.87 -41.85
CA ASN A 312 9.36 28.62 -40.77
C ASN A 312 8.78 28.47 -39.35
N GLN A 313 9.06 27.38 -38.64
CA GLN A 313 8.87 27.29 -37.18
C GLN A 313 9.56 26.07 -36.53
N VAL A 314 9.63 26.07 -35.20
CA VAL A 314 9.90 24.85 -34.42
C VAL A 314 8.68 23.96 -34.54
N ASP A 315 8.84 22.97 -35.41
CA ASP A 315 7.83 22.00 -35.78
C ASP A 315 8.12 20.71 -35.03
N ILE A 316 7.29 20.39 -34.05
CA ILE A 316 7.43 19.19 -33.23
C ILE A 316 6.58 18.01 -33.74
N ARG A 317 5.92 18.16 -34.90
CA ARG A 317 4.96 17.15 -35.40
C ARG A 317 5.59 15.79 -35.60
N PHE A 318 6.84 15.72 -36.07
CA PHE A 318 7.52 14.46 -36.27
C PHE A 318 7.76 13.73 -34.93
N GLY A 319 8.21 14.44 -33.90
CA GLY A 319 8.33 13.89 -32.55
C GLY A 319 6.98 13.41 -31.99
N MET A 320 5.91 14.20 -32.15
CA MET A 320 4.57 13.79 -31.72
C MET A 320 4.07 12.55 -32.48
N THR A 321 4.41 12.40 -33.76
CA THR A 321 4.05 11.21 -34.56
C THR A 321 4.71 9.95 -34.01
N ILE A 322 5.96 10.04 -33.55
CA ILE A 322 6.67 8.91 -32.92
C ILE A 322 5.98 8.47 -31.63
N LEU A 323 5.50 9.41 -30.82
CA LEU A 323 4.76 9.10 -29.60
C LEU A 323 3.44 8.36 -29.87
N ILE A 324 2.82 8.57 -31.04
CA ILE A 324 1.65 7.79 -31.48
C ILE A 324 2.10 6.38 -31.88
N THR A 325 3.14 6.25 -32.71
CA THR A 325 3.61 4.96 -33.23
C THR A 325 4.12 4.03 -32.13
N TYR A 326 4.75 4.57 -31.09
CA TYR A 326 5.27 3.79 -29.96
C TYR A 326 4.21 2.94 -29.26
N MET A 327 2.95 3.41 -29.16
CA MET A 327 1.90 2.62 -28.53
C MET A 327 1.58 1.34 -29.28
N PHE A 328 1.65 1.35 -30.61
CA PHE A 328 1.46 0.15 -31.42
C PHE A 328 2.59 -0.86 -31.15
N ILE A 329 3.81 -0.38 -30.94
CA ILE A 329 4.97 -1.20 -30.59
C ILE A 329 4.77 -1.80 -29.19
N LEU A 330 4.46 -0.97 -28.19
CA LEU A 330 4.21 -1.43 -26.81
C LEU A 330 3.10 -2.48 -26.74
N TYR A 331 1.99 -2.23 -27.41
CA TYR A 331 0.88 -3.18 -27.43
C TYR A 331 1.29 -4.51 -28.11
N SER A 332 2.21 -4.48 -29.07
CA SER A 332 2.71 -5.69 -29.72
C SER A 332 3.66 -6.51 -28.84
N ILE A 333 4.22 -5.92 -27.77
CA ILE A 333 4.99 -6.65 -26.75
C ILE A 333 4.02 -7.45 -25.88
N SER A 334 4.20 -8.77 -25.81
CA SER A 334 3.36 -9.62 -24.96
C SER A 334 3.63 -9.39 -23.47
N PRO A 335 2.63 -9.58 -22.58
CA PRO A 335 2.84 -9.49 -21.14
C PRO A 335 3.96 -10.40 -20.63
N GLN A 336 4.10 -11.60 -21.22
CA GLN A 336 5.15 -12.57 -20.88
C GLN A 336 6.55 -12.09 -21.29
N MET A 337 6.65 -11.28 -22.35
CA MET A 337 7.93 -10.68 -22.73
C MET A 337 8.24 -9.48 -21.82
N MET A 338 7.22 -8.66 -21.50
CA MET A 338 7.35 -7.55 -20.57
C MET A 338 7.78 -8.02 -19.17
N SER A 339 7.28 -9.17 -18.72
CA SER A 339 7.65 -9.75 -17.42
C SER A 339 9.07 -10.29 -17.35
N LYS A 340 9.82 -10.31 -18.47
CA LYS A 340 11.25 -10.66 -18.49
C LYS A 340 12.16 -9.43 -18.49
N ILE A 341 11.60 -8.23 -18.68
CA ILE A 341 12.37 -6.99 -18.70
C ILE A 341 12.56 -6.53 -17.24
N PRO A 342 13.79 -6.37 -16.75
CA PRO A 342 14.04 -5.85 -15.41
C PRO A 342 13.39 -4.47 -15.22
N PHE A 343 12.86 -4.19 -14.03
CA PHE A 343 12.17 -2.93 -13.70
C PHE A 343 10.91 -2.64 -14.52
N SER A 344 10.36 -3.61 -15.25
CA SER A 344 9.14 -3.40 -16.05
C SER A 344 7.90 -3.13 -15.21
N ASN A 345 7.95 -3.35 -13.89
CA ASN A 345 6.94 -2.91 -12.94
C ASN A 345 6.67 -1.39 -13.01
N ILE A 346 7.64 -0.57 -13.43
CA ILE A 346 7.44 0.89 -13.65
C ILE A 346 6.45 1.13 -14.82
N ILE A 347 6.49 0.29 -15.85
CA ILE A 347 5.54 0.34 -16.97
C ILE A 347 4.16 -0.11 -16.47
N ARG A 348 4.12 -1.19 -15.67
CA ARG A 348 2.93 -1.84 -15.10
C ARG A 348 1.97 -2.40 -16.15
N ASP A 349 1.36 -1.53 -16.96
CA ASP A 349 0.43 -1.89 -18.03
C ASP A 349 0.56 -0.95 -19.23
N THR A 350 0.21 -1.45 -20.42
CA THR A 350 0.31 -0.67 -21.67
C THR A 350 -0.77 0.41 -21.78
N GLY A 351 -1.93 0.21 -21.13
CA GLY A 351 -3.07 1.15 -21.21
C GLY A 351 -2.70 2.52 -20.66
N ARG A 352 -1.86 2.58 -19.62
CA ARG A 352 -1.41 3.84 -19.02
C ARG A 352 -0.71 4.80 -19.96
N PHE A 353 -0.06 4.29 -21.01
CA PHE A 353 0.67 5.11 -21.97
C PHE A 353 -0.25 5.78 -23.01
N THR A 354 -1.55 5.45 -23.04
CA THR A 354 -2.55 6.17 -23.87
C THR A 354 -2.64 7.65 -23.55
N ALA A 355 -2.23 8.06 -22.34
CA ALA A 355 -2.12 9.45 -21.93
C ALA A 355 -1.15 10.24 -22.83
N LEU A 356 0.01 9.68 -23.18
CA LEU A 356 0.97 10.31 -24.09
C LEU A 356 0.44 10.41 -25.52
N THR A 357 -0.26 9.38 -25.98
CA THR A 357 -0.90 9.39 -27.30
C THR A 357 -2.01 10.42 -27.39
N SER A 358 -2.81 10.57 -26.34
CA SER A 358 -3.84 11.61 -26.25
C SER A 358 -3.24 13.01 -26.31
N PHE A 359 -2.10 13.23 -25.64
CA PHE A 359 -1.33 14.47 -25.72
C PHE A 359 -0.83 14.72 -27.15
N ALA A 360 -0.20 13.73 -27.78
CA ALA A 360 0.34 13.84 -29.14
C ALA A 360 -0.75 14.09 -30.19
N PHE A 361 -1.86 13.35 -30.13
CA PHE A 361 -3.03 13.58 -30.98
C PHE A 361 -3.55 15.01 -30.85
N THR A 362 -3.66 15.53 -29.63
CA THR A 362 -4.11 16.90 -29.40
C THR A 362 -3.22 17.92 -30.09
N VAL A 363 -1.90 17.82 -29.93
CA VAL A 363 -0.93 18.74 -30.54
C VAL A 363 -1.02 18.68 -32.07
N LEU A 364 -1.00 17.49 -32.65
CA LEU A 364 -1.07 17.29 -34.10
C LEU A 364 -2.39 17.77 -34.70
N ALA A 365 -3.53 17.39 -34.10
CA ALA A 365 -4.85 17.86 -34.55
C ALA A 365 -4.93 19.39 -34.51
N SER A 366 -4.33 20.03 -33.50
CA SER A 366 -4.27 21.50 -33.39
C SER A 366 -3.49 22.14 -34.54
N TYR A 367 -2.39 21.53 -35.00
CA TYR A 367 -1.67 22.00 -36.19
C TYR A 367 -2.55 21.98 -37.45
N PHE A 368 -3.31 20.89 -37.64
CA PHE A 368 -4.24 20.78 -38.77
C PHE A 368 -5.37 21.81 -38.70
N ILE A 369 -5.99 21.96 -37.53
CA ILE A 369 -7.03 22.96 -37.30
C ILE A 369 -6.49 24.38 -37.56
N ASN A 370 -5.30 24.71 -37.07
CA ASN A 370 -4.65 25.99 -37.34
C ASN A 370 -4.43 26.22 -38.85
N PHE A 371 -4.03 25.20 -39.60
CA PHE A 371 -3.90 25.28 -41.05
C PHE A 371 -5.25 25.57 -41.72
N MET A 372 -6.31 24.85 -41.34
CA MET A 372 -7.66 25.05 -41.87
C MET A 372 -8.19 26.48 -41.61
N PHE A 373 -7.89 27.06 -40.45
CA PHE A 373 -8.25 28.46 -40.14
C PHE A 373 -7.45 29.50 -40.93
N ARG A 374 -6.28 29.15 -41.48
CA ARG A 374 -5.48 30.05 -42.32
C ARG A 374 -5.95 30.10 -43.78
N ILE A 375 -6.80 29.15 -44.20
CA ILE A 375 -7.35 29.14 -45.56
C ILE A 375 -8.41 30.24 -45.67
N GLU A 376 -8.19 31.24 -46.53
CA GLU A 376 -9.10 32.38 -46.66
C GLU A 376 -10.38 32.06 -47.46
N ASN A 377 -10.36 30.98 -48.25
CA ASN A 377 -11.46 30.58 -49.11
C ASN A 377 -12.75 30.25 -48.32
N LYS A 378 -13.88 30.84 -48.75
CA LYS A 378 -15.18 30.74 -48.08
C LYS A 378 -15.67 29.30 -47.89
N LYS A 379 -15.50 28.41 -48.89
CA LYS A 379 -15.92 27.00 -48.78
C LYS A 379 -15.15 26.27 -47.68
N TYR A 380 -13.84 26.51 -47.60
CA TYR A 380 -13.00 25.92 -46.57
C TYR A 380 -13.26 26.52 -45.18
N LYS A 381 -13.61 27.80 -45.08
CA LYS A 381 -14.06 28.39 -43.80
C LYS A 381 -15.32 27.72 -43.27
N ILE A 382 -16.31 27.44 -44.13
CA ILE A 382 -17.51 26.68 -43.76
C ILE A 382 -17.12 25.28 -43.27
N LEU A 383 -16.25 24.59 -44.02
CA LEU A 383 -15.73 23.28 -43.62
C LEU A 383 -15.00 23.32 -42.27
N THR A 384 -14.17 24.35 -42.02
CA THR A 384 -13.48 24.53 -40.74
C THR A 384 -14.47 24.69 -39.58
N TRP A 385 -15.52 25.48 -39.73
CA TRP A 385 -16.56 25.58 -38.69
C TRP A 385 -17.39 24.30 -38.53
N GLY A 386 -17.62 23.57 -39.62
CA GLY A 386 -18.19 22.22 -39.56
C GLY A 386 -17.30 21.25 -38.76
N LEU A 387 -15.98 21.30 -38.97
CA LEU A 387 -15.02 20.53 -38.17
C LEU A 387 -15.05 20.93 -36.70
N VAL A 388 -15.16 22.23 -36.38
CA VAL A 388 -15.32 22.70 -34.99
C VAL A 388 -16.60 22.14 -34.37
N ALA A 389 -17.72 22.15 -35.10
CA ALA A 389 -18.96 21.54 -34.62
C ALA A 389 -18.79 20.04 -34.37
N LEU A 390 -18.11 19.31 -35.27
CA LEU A 390 -17.81 17.88 -35.07
C LEU A 390 -16.88 17.63 -33.87
N ILE A 391 -15.92 18.52 -33.59
CA ILE A 391 -15.08 18.45 -32.38
C ILE A 391 -15.93 18.61 -31.11
N ILE A 392 -16.87 19.55 -31.10
CA ILE A 392 -17.79 19.75 -29.97
C ILE A 392 -18.73 18.54 -29.82
N ILE A 393 -19.26 18.02 -30.93
CA ILE A 393 -20.07 16.78 -30.94
C ILE A 393 -19.25 15.59 -30.45
N ASN A 394 -17.96 15.50 -30.75
CA ASN A 394 -17.12 14.43 -30.24
C ASN A 394 -16.97 14.46 -28.71
N ALA A 395 -17.14 15.62 -28.08
CA ALA A 395 -17.13 15.79 -26.62
C ALA A 395 -18.48 15.50 -25.93
N THR A 396 -19.45 14.93 -26.66
CA THR A 396 -20.81 14.65 -26.14
C THR A 396 -20.84 13.93 -24.78
N PRO A 397 -19.99 12.92 -24.47
CA PRO A 397 -20.02 12.29 -23.14
C PRO A 397 -19.82 13.26 -21.98
N PHE A 398 -18.98 14.28 -22.15
CA PHE A 398 -18.77 15.33 -21.15
C PHE A 398 -19.96 16.28 -21.06
N LEU A 399 -20.52 16.66 -22.21
CA LEU A 399 -21.63 17.62 -22.30
C LEU A 399 -22.94 17.05 -21.76
N ASN A 400 -23.21 15.77 -22.06
CA ASN A 400 -24.39 15.04 -21.58
C ASN A 400 -24.33 14.75 -20.07
N GLY A 401 -23.13 14.80 -19.49
CA GLY A 401 -22.93 14.58 -18.08
C GLY A 401 -22.78 13.12 -17.69
N GLU A 402 -22.17 12.32 -18.56
CA GLU A 402 -21.97 10.89 -18.34
C GLU A 402 -20.87 10.61 -17.29
N LEU A 403 -20.15 11.61 -16.80
CA LEU A 403 -19.10 11.45 -15.80
C LEU A 403 -19.65 11.06 -14.41
N TRP A 404 -20.93 11.33 -14.14
CA TRP A 404 -21.58 11.08 -12.86
C TRP A 404 -22.91 10.33 -13.02
N GLY A 405 -23.41 9.81 -11.90
CA GLY A 405 -24.69 9.11 -11.84
C GLY A 405 -24.54 7.61 -11.59
N GLU A 406 -25.45 6.82 -12.16
CA GLU A 406 -25.46 5.36 -12.00
C GLU A 406 -24.60 4.68 -13.07
N PRO A 407 -23.88 3.60 -12.72
CA PRO A 407 -23.22 2.76 -13.71
C PRO A 407 -24.18 2.25 -14.78
N GLN A 408 -23.78 2.36 -16.05
CA GLN A 408 -24.55 1.85 -17.19
C GLN A 408 -24.32 0.36 -17.46
N ARG A 409 -23.24 -0.21 -16.90
CA ARG A 409 -22.84 -1.62 -17.00
C ARG A 409 -22.29 -2.11 -15.66
N GLY A 410 -22.22 -3.43 -15.47
CA GLY A 410 -21.73 -4.04 -14.23
C GLY A 410 -20.23 -3.87 -13.96
N TYR A 411 -19.45 -3.35 -14.91
CA TYR A 411 -18.01 -3.08 -14.78
C TYR A 411 -17.69 -1.59 -14.98
N ASP A 412 -18.72 -0.74 -14.92
CA ASP A 412 -18.66 0.71 -15.10
C ASP A 412 -18.70 1.42 -13.74
N VAL A 413 -17.98 2.53 -13.60
CA VAL A 413 -17.94 3.36 -12.40
C VAL A 413 -18.34 4.78 -12.79
N ARG A 414 -19.00 5.51 -11.88
CA ARG A 414 -19.36 6.91 -12.08
C ARG A 414 -19.04 7.73 -10.84
N LEU A 415 -18.73 9.01 -11.07
CA LEU A 415 -18.58 9.96 -9.97
C LEU A 415 -19.92 10.17 -9.27
N ARG A 416 -19.88 10.19 -7.95
CA ARG A 416 -21.03 10.46 -7.09
C ARG A 416 -20.56 11.32 -5.91
N ASN A 417 -21.50 11.88 -5.15
CA ASN A 417 -21.19 12.49 -3.87
C ASN A 417 -21.73 11.62 -2.75
N TYR A 418 -20.99 11.52 -1.65
CA TYR A 418 -21.44 10.82 -0.47
C TYR A 418 -21.23 11.66 0.79
N VAL A 419 -22.24 11.64 1.66
CA VAL A 419 -22.19 12.25 3.00
C VAL A 419 -22.24 11.11 4.00
N PHE A 420 -21.18 10.97 4.78
CA PHE A 420 -21.13 9.99 5.87
C PHE A 420 -22.01 10.46 7.04
N PRO A 421 -22.72 9.55 7.73
CA PRO A 421 -23.44 9.88 8.96
C PRO A 421 -22.50 10.49 10.01
N TYR A 422 -23.01 11.44 10.79
CA TYR A 422 -22.23 12.15 11.81
C TYR A 422 -21.65 11.20 12.88
N ASP A 423 -22.34 10.08 13.11
CA ASP A 423 -21.93 8.94 13.93
C ASP A 423 -20.48 8.48 13.69
N TYR A 424 -20.02 8.47 12.43
CA TYR A 424 -18.65 8.10 12.09
C TYR A 424 -17.63 9.07 12.65
N THR A 425 -17.94 10.37 12.63
CA THR A 425 -17.07 11.41 13.17
C THR A 425 -17.04 11.37 14.70
N LEU A 426 -18.16 11.02 15.34
CA LEU A 426 -18.21 10.80 16.80
C LEU A 426 -17.38 9.58 17.22
N ALA A 427 -17.52 8.47 16.51
CA ALA A 427 -16.73 7.26 16.75
C ALA A 427 -15.22 7.50 16.57
N GLU A 428 -14.83 8.21 15.51
CA GLU A 428 -13.44 8.61 15.28
C GLU A 428 -12.91 9.54 16.38
N SER A 429 -13.72 10.52 16.80
CA SER A 429 -13.38 11.41 17.92
C SER A 429 -13.16 10.63 19.22
N PHE A 430 -13.95 9.58 19.48
CA PHE A 430 -13.74 8.70 20.62
C PHE A 430 -12.40 7.95 20.53
N LEU A 431 -12.01 7.44 19.34
CA LEU A 431 -10.71 6.79 19.15
C LEU A 431 -9.54 7.74 19.44
N TYR A 432 -9.65 9.02 19.06
CA TYR A 432 -8.64 10.03 19.40
C TYR A 432 -8.42 10.20 20.90
N THR A 433 -9.45 9.97 21.73
CA THR A 433 -9.32 10.09 23.19
C THR A 433 -8.58 8.93 23.86
N LYS A 434 -8.41 7.79 23.18
CA LYS A 434 -7.81 6.61 23.78
C LYS A 434 -6.28 6.72 23.96
N VAL A 435 -5.56 7.57 23.22
CA VAL A 435 -4.09 7.79 23.35
C VAL A 435 -3.31 6.47 23.60
N THR A 436 -3.52 5.46 22.77
CA THR A 436 -2.77 4.19 22.84
C THR A 436 -2.03 3.91 21.55
N ASP A 437 -0.88 3.25 21.66
CA ASP A 437 -0.19 2.66 20.53
C ASP A 437 -0.77 1.28 20.21
N SER A 438 -1.99 1.31 19.67
CA SER A 438 -2.80 0.15 19.35
C SER A 438 -3.38 0.22 17.94
N LYS A 439 -3.78 -0.95 17.42
CA LYS A 439 -4.49 -1.09 16.14
C LYS A 439 -5.97 -1.30 16.34
N VAL A 440 -6.70 -1.05 15.27
CA VAL A 440 -8.15 -1.23 15.19
C VAL A 440 -8.50 -2.03 13.95
N TYR A 441 -9.38 -3.00 14.07
CA TYR A 441 -9.84 -3.78 12.93
C TYR A 441 -11.23 -3.35 12.47
N TYR A 442 -11.37 -3.08 11.17
CA TYR A 442 -12.62 -2.72 10.51
C TYR A 442 -13.05 -3.85 9.57
N PRO A 443 -13.93 -4.78 9.97
CA PRO A 443 -14.50 -5.76 9.05
C PRO A 443 -15.51 -5.13 8.06
N PRO A 444 -15.71 -5.72 6.86
CA PRO A 444 -14.80 -6.71 6.23
C PRO A 444 -13.47 -6.02 5.86
N SER A 445 -12.35 -6.75 5.70
CA SER A 445 -11.11 -6.12 5.22
C SER A 445 -11.24 -5.52 3.81
N GLY A 446 -10.19 -4.85 3.34
CA GLY A 446 -10.17 -4.14 2.08
C GLY A 446 -10.24 -2.63 2.28
N THR A 447 -10.46 -1.89 1.20
CA THR A 447 -10.61 -0.42 1.23
C THR A 447 -11.95 0.07 0.73
N ASN A 448 -12.74 -0.82 0.13
CA ASN A 448 -14.03 -0.51 -0.42
C ASN A 448 -15.13 -0.92 0.55
N ILE A 449 -16.18 -0.10 0.63
CA ILE A 449 -17.40 -0.41 1.37
C ILE A 449 -18.61 -0.20 0.46
N GLY A 450 -19.52 -1.16 0.47
CA GLY A 450 -20.88 -1.00 -0.06
C GLY A 450 -21.79 -0.43 1.03
N ILE A 451 -22.67 0.51 0.70
CA ILE A 451 -23.62 1.07 1.68
C ILE A 451 -24.96 0.35 1.55
N ILE A 452 -25.45 -0.21 2.67
CA ILE A 452 -26.75 -0.89 2.73
C ILE A 452 -27.88 0.13 2.49
N ASP A 453 -28.96 -0.32 1.85
CA ASP A 453 -30.15 0.47 1.52
C ASP A 453 -29.91 1.68 0.61
N LYS A 454 -28.70 1.84 0.07
CA LYS A 454 -28.38 2.84 -0.95
C LYS A 454 -27.91 2.16 -2.22
N THR A 455 -28.86 1.78 -3.07
CA THR A 455 -28.63 1.15 -4.40
C THR A 455 -27.52 1.79 -5.24
N PRO A 456 -27.32 3.13 -5.24
CA PRO A 456 -26.20 3.75 -5.94
C PRO A 456 -24.83 3.26 -5.49
N PHE A 457 -24.66 2.92 -4.21
CA PHE A 457 -23.39 2.60 -3.56
C PHE A 457 -23.26 1.13 -3.16
N PHE A 458 -24.07 0.26 -3.75
CA PHE A 458 -24.15 -1.16 -3.39
C PHE A 458 -23.80 -2.05 -4.58
N GLY A 459 -22.87 -3.00 -4.38
CA GLY A 459 -22.41 -3.95 -5.39
C GLY A 459 -21.09 -3.57 -6.07
N ASP A 460 -20.54 -4.50 -6.85
CA ASP A 460 -19.26 -4.32 -7.54
C ASP A 460 -19.24 -3.04 -8.38
N PHE A 461 -18.10 -2.34 -8.38
CA PHE A 461 -17.89 -1.06 -9.09
C PHE A 461 -18.78 0.11 -8.62
N ARG A 462 -19.65 -0.11 -7.62
CA ARG A 462 -20.49 0.91 -6.97
C ARG A 462 -19.99 1.26 -5.58
N GLU A 463 -19.11 0.46 -5.01
CA GLU A 463 -18.52 0.70 -3.69
C GLU A 463 -17.80 2.06 -3.60
N ILE A 464 -17.57 2.51 -2.37
CA ILE A 464 -16.81 3.73 -2.09
C ILE A 464 -15.56 3.39 -1.29
N LYS A 465 -14.49 4.15 -1.48
CA LYS A 465 -13.32 4.08 -0.59
C LYS A 465 -13.70 4.59 0.80
N ASP A 466 -13.19 3.91 1.82
CA ASP A 466 -13.50 4.16 3.22
C ASP A 466 -12.48 5.11 3.87
N PRO A 467 -12.78 6.43 4.00
CA PRO A 467 -11.84 7.37 4.60
C PRO A 467 -11.68 7.17 6.11
N PHE A 468 -12.69 6.66 6.81
CA PHE A 468 -12.63 6.46 8.27
C PHE A 468 -11.73 5.29 8.66
N ARG A 469 -11.68 4.24 7.83
CA ARG A 469 -10.66 3.19 7.95
C ARG A 469 -9.29 3.69 7.50
N GLY A 470 -9.23 4.32 6.32
CA GLY A 470 -8.00 4.78 5.68
C GLY A 470 -7.18 5.76 6.50
N TYR A 471 -7.87 6.69 7.16
CA TYR A 471 -7.28 7.76 7.97
C TYR A 471 -7.61 7.61 9.46
N SER A 472 -7.99 6.41 9.88
CA SER A 472 -8.33 6.08 11.27
C SER A 472 -7.21 6.51 12.24
N PRO A 473 -7.52 7.09 13.42
CA PRO A 473 -6.53 7.54 14.42
C PRO A 473 -5.59 6.43 14.90
N SER A 474 -6.12 5.22 15.01
CA SER A 474 -5.35 3.99 15.20
C SER A 474 -5.27 3.25 13.86
N PRO A 475 -4.11 2.67 13.48
CA PRO A 475 -3.97 1.89 12.27
C PRO A 475 -5.09 0.85 12.09
N GLY A 476 -5.76 0.84 10.93
CA GLY A 476 -6.85 -0.12 10.69
C GLY A 476 -7.12 -0.51 9.24
N THR A 477 -6.27 -0.07 8.30
CA THR A 477 -6.40 -0.43 6.89
C THR A 477 -5.78 -1.80 6.62
N ILE A 478 -6.48 -2.66 5.89
CA ILE A 478 -5.89 -3.87 5.30
C ILE A 478 -6.16 -3.83 3.80
N TYR A 479 -5.12 -3.57 3.02
CA TYR A 479 -5.17 -3.63 1.57
C TYR A 479 -4.80 -5.04 1.10
N MET A 480 -5.65 -5.67 0.29
CA MET A 480 -5.30 -6.92 -0.37
C MET A 480 -4.42 -6.61 -1.59
N TYR A 481 -3.11 -6.91 -1.51
CA TYR A 481 -2.09 -6.51 -2.49
C TYR A 481 -2.03 -7.37 -3.77
N TYR A 482 -1.39 -6.77 -4.77
CA TYR A 482 -0.69 -7.44 -5.87
C TYR A 482 0.54 -8.20 -5.33
N SER A 483 0.86 -9.38 -5.87
CA SER A 483 2.02 -10.20 -5.45
C SER A 483 3.35 -9.45 -5.42
N SER A 484 3.50 -8.44 -6.29
CA SER A 484 4.71 -7.67 -6.49
C SER A 484 4.99 -6.66 -5.38
N MET A 485 3.98 -6.12 -4.71
CA MET A 485 4.10 -5.09 -3.66
C MET A 485 4.23 -5.70 -2.25
N GLY A 486 4.52 -7.00 -2.20
CA GLY A 486 4.34 -7.85 -1.03
C GLY A 486 2.92 -8.37 -0.98
N LYS A 487 2.73 -9.69 -0.79
CA LYS A 487 1.39 -10.20 -0.43
C LYS A 487 1.00 -9.57 0.91
N PRO A 488 -0.30 -9.30 1.17
CA PRO A 488 -0.73 -9.09 2.55
C PRO A 488 -0.17 -10.25 3.34
N SER A 489 0.40 -9.99 4.52
CA SER A 489 0.84 -11.08 5.39
C SER A 489 -0.30 -12.08 5.44
N LYS A 490 -0.03 -13.38 5.27
CA LYS A 490 -1.05 -14.43 5.34
C LYS A 490 -1.93 -14.29 6.60
N ILE A 491 -1.43 -13.59 7.63
CA ILE A 491 -2.11 -13.19 8.85
C ILE A 491 -3.31 -12.24 8.60
N ALA A 492 -3.25 -11.35 7.62
CA ALA A 492 -4.33 -10.45 7.26
C ALA A 492 -5.53 -11.23 6.70
N ALA A 493 -5.26 -12.27 5.89
CA ALA A 493 -6.31 -13.19 5.44
C ALA A 493 -6.88 -14.02 6.60
N LEU A 494 -6.05 -14.32 7.61
CA LEU A 494 -6.51 -15.00 8.83
C LEU A 494 -7.46 -14.12 9.66
N LEU A 495 -7.22 -12.80 9.71
CA LEU A 495 -8.13 -11.86 10.36
C LEU A 495 -9.52 -11.84 9.71
N ASP A 496 -9.62 -11.91 8.40
CA ASP A 496 -10.94 -12.02 7.75
C ASP A 496 -11.61 -13.34 8.06
N ALA A 497 -10.83 -14.42 8.08
CA ALA A 497 -11.33 -15.75 8.39
C ALA A 497 -11.92 -15.86 9.81
N ILE A 498 -11.50 -14.99 10.75
CA ILE A 498 -12.12 -14.88 12.08
C ILE A 498 -13.62 -14.58 11.93
N PHE A 499 -13.97 -13.64 11.06
CA PHE A 499 -15.35 -13.21 10.89
C PHE A 499 -16.10 -14.09 9.89
N ASP A 500 -15.42 -14.85 9.04
CA ASP A 500 -16.06 -15.88 8.20
C ASP A 500 -16.50 -17.11 9.01
N LYS A 501 -15.91 -17.34 10.19
CA LYS A 501 -16.24 -18.43 11.13
C LYS A 501 -16.86 -17.87 12.43
N LYS A 502 -17.32 -18.78 13.30
CA LYS A 502 -17.81 -18.40 14.63
C LYS A 502 -16.67 -17.76 15.43
N VAL A 503 -16.88 -16.55 15.91
CA VAL A 503 -15.92 -15.88 16.80
C VAL A 503 -15.88 -16.61 18.14
N ASP A 504 -14.70 -17.10 18.49
CA ASP A 504 -14.39 -17.87 19.69
C ASP A 504 -13.23 -17.22 20.48
N THR A 505 -12.86 -17.81 21.61
CA THR A 505 -11.76 -17.30 22.45
C THR A 505 -10.43 -17.24 21.69
N ALA A 506 -10.14 -18.23 20.85
CA ALA A 506 -8.92 -18.27 20.03
C ALA A 506 -8.86 -17.08 19.07
N SER A 507 -9.99 -16.69 18.49
CA SER A 507 -10.12 -15.50 17.63
C SER A 507 -9.79 -14.21 18.39
N LEU A 508 -10.16 -14.09 19.66
CA LEU A 508 -9.87 -12.89 20.47
C LEU A 508 -8.43 -12.81 20.92
N LYS A 509 -7.85 -13.95 21.30
CA LYS A 509 -6.41 -14.08 21.54
C LYS A 509 -5.63 -13.74 20.28
N LEU A 510 -6.12 -14.13 19.10
CA LEU A 510 -5.51 -13.81 17.82
C LEU A 510 -5.52 -12.31 17.50
N LEU A 511 -6.64 -11.61 17.77
CA LEU A 511 -6.69 -10.14 17.71
C LEU A 511 -5.69 -9.51 18.70
N GLY A 512 -5.59 -10.08 19.90
CA GLY A 512 -4.64 -9.68 20.93
C GLY A 512 -3.19 -9.76 20.46
N LEU A 513 -2.80 -10.92 19.94
CA LEU A 513 -1.48 -11.22 19.33
C LEU A 513 -1.10 -10.26 18.19
N MET A 514 -2.11 -9.61 17.62
CA MET A 514 -1.98 -8.64 16.54
C MET A 514 -1.95 -7.18 17.00
N ASN A 515 -1.93 -6.96 18.31
CA ASN A 515 -2.01 -5.64 18.93
C ASN A 515 -3.29 -4.88 18.52
N ILE A 516 -4.38 -5.61 18.30
CA ILE A 516 -5.70 -5.04 17.98
C ILE A 516 -6.49 -4.88 19.29
N GLU A 517 -6.62 -3.63 19.74
CA GLU A 517 -7.36 -3.27 20.96
C GLU A 517 -8.86 -3.18 20.69
N SER A 518 -9.26 -2.72 19.50
CA SER A 518 -10.68 -2.50 19.19
C SER A 518 -11.10 -3.04 17.82
N VAL A 519 -12.36 -3.49 17.74
CA VAL A 519 -13.04 -3.90 16.49
C VAL A 519 -14.20 -2.96 16.23
N ILE A 520 -14.31 -2.44 15.00
CA ILE A 520 -15.32 -1.46 14.62
C ILE A 520 -16.34 -2.06 13.66
N LEU A 521 -17.55 -2.24 14.17
CA LEU A 521 -18.69 -2.75 13.41
C LEU A 521 -19.58 -1.59 12.97
N ARG A 522 -20.13 -1.67 11.75
CA ARG A 522 -20.91 -0.61 11.11
C ARG A 522 -22.18 -1.19 10.53
N ASP A 523 -23.32 -0.86 11.10
CA ASP A 523 -24.60 -1.45 10.75
C ASP A 523 -25.11 -1.01 9.35
N ASP A 524 -24.52 0.03 8.75
CA ASP A 524 -24.93 0.64 7.48
C ASP A 524 -24.09 0.22 6.25
N ILE A 525 -23.16 -0.73 6.41
CA ILE A 525 -22.33 -1.23 5.31
C ILE A 525 -22.60 -2.70 5.01
N PHE A 526 -22.34 -3.11 3.77
CA PHE A 526 -22.49 -4.48 3.34
C PHE A 526 -21.42 -5.38 3.95
N TYR A 527 -21.86 -6.52 4.50
CA TYR A 527 -21.01 -7.61 4.93
C TYR A 527 -21.29 -8.84 4.06
N PRO A 528 -20.26 -9.63 3.68
CA PRO A 528 -20.46 -10.95 3.09
C PRO A 528 -21.37 -11.81 3.98
N GLU A 529 -22.19 -12.68 3.38
CA GLU A 529 -23.26 -13.40 4.09
C GLU A 529 -22.77 -14.17 5.34
N ASN A 530 -21.66 -14.89 5.22
CA ASN A 530 -21.03 -15.60 6.34
C ASN A 530 -20.63 -14.63 7.47
N GLN A 531 -19.99 -13.51 7.13
CA GLN A 531 -19.57 -12.50 8.11
C GLN A 531 -20.76 -11.81 8.76
N ALA A 532 -21.80 -11.49 7.99
CA ALA A 532 -23.00 -10.85 8.51
C ALA A 532 -23.67 -11.69 9.62
N GLN A 533 -23.66 -13.02 9.48
CA GLN A 533 -24.19 -13.91 10.50
C GLN A 533 -23.31 -13.92 11.76
N ASN A 534 -22.00 -14.08 11.61
CA ASN A 534 -21.07 -14.14 12.75
C ASN A 534 -20.97 -12.79 13.49
N ILE A 535 -21.07 -11.67 12.78
CA ILE A 535 -21.12 -10.32 13.36
C ILE A 535 -22.39 -10.14 14.21
N LYS A 536 -23.55 -10.65 13.76
CA LYS A 536 -24.77 -10.67 14.59
C LYS A 536 -24.56 -11.49 15.85
N ASP A 537 -23.84 -12.60 15.77
CA ASP A 537 -23.57 -13.45 16.93
C ASP A 537 -22.59 -12.80 17.91
N LEU A 538 -21.58 -12.05 17.44
CA LEU A 538 -20.74 -11.17 18.27
C LEU A 538 -21.57 -10.19 19.12
N THR A 539 -22.61 -9.59 18.53
CA THR A 539 -23.51 -8.69 19.28
C THR A 539 -24.40 -9.40 20.29
N LYS A 540 -24.61 -10.72 20.16
CA LYS A 540 -25.39 -11.55 21.10
C LYS A 540 -24.54 -12.16 22.22
N VAL A 541 -23.26 -12.42 21.97
CA VAL A 541 -22.25 -12.88 22.96
C VAL A 541 -21.70 -11.71 23.79
N GLY A 542 -22.32 -10.52 23.69
CA GLY A 542 -21.92 -9.26 24.32
C GLY A 542 -21.83 -9.23 25.85
N SER A 543 -21.93 -10.36 26.56
CA SER A 543 -21.52 -10.46 27.96
C SER A 543 -20.00 -10.44 28.15
N GLU A 544 -19.21 -10.78 27.12
CA GLU A 544 -17.74 -10.79 27.22
C GLU A 544 -17.05 -9.53 26.68
N PHE A 545 -17.73 -8.70 25.87
CA PHE A 545 -17.15 -7.47 25.30
C PHE A 545 -17.81 -6.21 25.82
N ASP A 546 -16.98 -5.26 26.27
CA ASP A 546 -17.42 -3.89 26.47
C ASP A 546 -17.48 -3.20 25.11
N PHE A 547 -18.63 -2.59 24.77
CA PHE A 547 -18.75 -1.82 23.54
C PHE A 547 -19.42 -0.47 23.76
N VAL A 548 -19.03 0.49 22.92
CA VAL A 548 -19.64 1.82 22.84
C VAL A 548 -20.31 1.97 21.49
N LYS A 549 -21.52 2.53 21.46
CA LYS A 549 -22.32 2.72 20.25
C LYS A 549 -22.51 4.19 19.92
N PHE A 550 -22.22 4.55 18.68
CA PHE A 550 -22.46 5.86 18.06
C PHE A 550 -23.36 5.63 16.84
N GLY A 551 -24.68 5.68 17.03
CA GLY A 551 -25.65 5.43 15.96
C GLY A 551 -25.39 4.14 15.18
N SER A 552 -24.96 4.21 13.91
CA SER A 552 -24.63 3.02 13.10
C SER A 552 -23.28 2.37 13.41
N VAL A 553 -22.41 3.01 14.18
CA VAL A 553 -21.04 2.54 14.48
C VAL A 553 -20.96 1.97 15.90
N LYS A 554 -20.34 0.80 16.06
CA LYS A 554 -20.08 0.15 17.35
C LYS A 554 -18.59 -0.15 17.48
N ILE A 555 -18.01 0.18 18.63
CA ILE A 555 -16.60 -0.07 18.93
C ILE A 555 -16.53 -1.08 20.06
N PHE A 556 -16.01 -2.28 19.78
CA PHE A 556 -15.81 -3.36 20.74
C PHE A 556 -14.37 -3.35 21.23
N SER A 557 -14.15 -3.45 22.54
CA SER A 557 -12.79 -3.57 23.11
C SER A 557 -12.43 -5.04 23.34
N ASN A 558 -11.24 -5.42 22.88
CA ASN A 558 -10.69 -6.77 23.04
C ASN A 558 -10.06 -6.94 24.43
N LYS A 559 -10.62 -7.81 25.26
CA LYS A 559 -10.10 -8.08 26.61
C LYS A 559 -8.78 -8.88 26.62
N ASN A 560 -8.44 -9.56 25.53
CA ASN A 560 -7.19 -10.31 25.38
C ASN A 560 -6.10 -9.47 24.68
N PHE A 561 -6.15 -8.14 24.79
CA PHE A 561 -5.22 -7.24 24.12
C PHE A 561 -3.76 -7.47 24.56
N LEU A 562 -2.84 -7.58 23.58
CA LEU A 562 -1.40 -7.52 23.83
C LEU A 562 -0.83 -6.15 23.40
N PRO A 563 -0.01 -5.51 24.24
CA PRO A 563 0.68 -4.27 23.89
C PRO A 563 1.65 -4.44 22.72
N HIS A 564 2.09 -3.33 22.15
CA HIS A 564 2.96 -3.33 20.97
C HIS A 564 4.28 -4.09 21.21
N PHE A 565 4.84 -3.91 22.42
CA PHE A 565 5.95 -4.69 22.94
C PHE A 565 5.48 -5.58 24.09
N TYR A 566 5.90 -6.84 24.07
CA TYR A 566 5.67 -7.76 25.20
C TYR A 566 6.74 -8.86 25.22
N ILE A 567 6.88 -9.49 26.40
CA ILE A 567 7.68 -10.71 26.58
C ILE A 567 6.69 -11.89 26.64
N PRO A 568 6.85 -12.93 25.80
CA PRO A 568 5.98 -14.09 25.86
C PRO A 568 6.14 -14.86 27.16
N ASP A 569 5.02 -15.25 27.79
CA ASP A 569 5.01 -16.18 28.92
C ASP A 569 5.12 -17.65 28.49
N ASP A 570 4.84 -17.91 27.20
CA ASP A 570 4.86 -19.22 26.60
C ASP A 570 5.32 -19.15 25.15
N ILE A 571 6.47 -19.78 24.87
CA ILE A 571 7.04 -19.85 23.52
C ILE A 571 6.68 -21.20 22.91
N THR A 572 5.99 -21.16 21.77
CA THR A 572 5.63 -22.33 20.97
C THR A 572 6.38 -22.32 19.65
N TYR A 573 6.98 -23.46 19.28
CA TYR A 573 7.52 -23.68 17.95
C TYR A 573 6.58 -24.59 17.15
N SER A 574 6.21 -24.15 15.95
CA SER A 574 5.44 -24.94 14.99
C SER A 574 6.19 -25.06 13.67
N PRO A 575 6.36 -26.29 13.13
CA PRO A 575 6.92 -26.49 11.80
C PRO A 575 5.95 -26.11 10.67
N ASP A 576 4.67 -25.91 11.02
CA ASP A 576 3.62 -25.56 10.07
C ASP A 576 3.59 -24.06 9.76
N ASP A 577 2.74 -23.70 8.80
CA ASP A 577 2.55 -22.31 8.45
C ASP A 577 1.51 -21.61 9.35
N ILE A 578 1.36 -20.32 9.10
CA ILE A 578 0.53 -19.39 9.85
C ILE A 578 -0.96 -19.75 9.95
N SER A 579 -1.46 -20.65 9.10
CA SER A 579 -2.84 -21.14 9.16
C SER A 579 -3.12 -21.95 10.44
N THR A 580 -2.08 -22.45 11.10
CA THR A 580 -2.19 -23.24 12.34
C THR A 580 -2.33 -22.39 13.60
N ILE A 581 -1.99 -21.09 13.55
CA ILE A 581 -2.01 -20.22 14.74
C ILE A 581 -3.33 -20.27 15.53
N PRO A 582 -4.53 -20.20 14.92
CA PRO A 582 -5.78 -20.26 15.69
C PRO A 582 -5.91 -21.57 16.49
N GLN A 583 -5.49 -22.69 15.92
CA GLN A 583 -5.51 -23.99 16.59
C GLN A 583 -4.52 -24.02 17.76
N ILE A 584 -3.34 -23.43 17.60
CA ILE A 584 -2.34 -23.31 18.67
C ILE A 584 -2.90 -22.48 19.84
N LEU A 585 -3.56 -21.36 19.53
CA LEU A 585 -4.13 -20.48 20.55
C LEU A 585 -5.30 -21.14 21.30
N ASP A 586 -6.12 -21.93 20.60
CA ASP A 586 -7.20 -22.71 21.21
C ASP A 586 -6.67 -23.77 22.19
N LEU A 587 -5.60 -24.47 21.78
CA LEU A 587 -4.90 -25.46 22.62
C LEU A 587 -4.21 -24.85 23.85
N LYS A 588 -3.93 -23.54 23.82
CA LYS A 588 -3.18 -22.80 24.84
C LYS A 588 -4.10 -21.87 25.64
N SER A 589 -5.17 -22.42 26.20
CA SER A 589 -6.14 -21.66 26.98
C SER A 589 -5.54 -20.86 28.13
N ASN A 590 -4.42 -21.30 28.71
CA ASN A 590 -3.85 -20.74 29.95
C ASN A 590 -2.67 -19.76 29.77
N SER A 591 -2.19 -19.53 28.54
CA SER A 591 -1.18 -18.48 28.29
C SER A 591 -1.89 -17.15 28.01
N ASP A 592 -1.43 -16.10 28.68
CA ASP A 592 -1.91 -14.73 28.49
C ASP A 592 -1.09 -14.01 27.42
N ARG A 593 0.20 -14.36 27.26
CA ARG A 593 1.14 -13.75 26.30
C ARG A 593 1.84 -14.81 25.43
N PRO A 594 1.15 -15.44 24.48
CA PRO A 594 1.78 -16.44 23.63
C PRO A 594 2.79 -15.84 22.64
N GLY A 595 3.85 -16.58 22.34
CA GLY A 595 4.80 -16.29 21.28
C GLY A 595 5.00 -17.52 20.39
N ILE A 596 4.69 -17.42 19.10
CA ILE A 596 4.68 -18.57 18.19
C ILE A 596 5.74 -18.40 17.10
N PHE A 597 6.79 -19.21 17.13
CA PHE A 597 7.74 -19.31 16.03
C PHE A 597 7.24 -20.31 14.99
N LEU A 598 7.19 -19.88 13.73
CA LEU A 598 6.80 -20.71 12.59
C LEU A 598 8.03 -20.96 11.71
N GLY A 599 8.30 -22.19 11.28
CA GLY A 599 9.42 -22.41 10.36
C GLY A 599 9.65 -23.84 9.89
N THR A 600 10.26 -23.99 8.71
CA THR A 600 10.76 -25.28 8.16
C THR A 600 12.18 -25.61 8.63
N GLU A 601 12.85 -24.68 9.31
CA GLU A 601 14.27 -24.78 9.67
C GLU A 601 14.40 -25.24 11.13
N ARG A 602 14.91 -26.47 11.29
CA ARG A 602 15.30 -27.10 12.56
C ARG A 602 16.66 -26.61 13.09
N GLU A 603 17.29 -25.63 12.45
CA GLU A 603 18.74 -25.39 12.61
C GLU A 603 19.14 -24.49 13.79
N ASP A 604 18.22 -23.76 14.43
CA ASP A 604 18.58 -22.93 15.59
C ASP A 604 18.49 -23.74 16.90
N GLU A 605 19.63 -24.28 17.33
CA GLU A 605 19.82 -24.94 18.64
C GLU A 605 19.32 -24.05 19.80
N VAL A 606 19.42 -22.72 19.65
CA VAL A 606 18.96 -21.71 20.62
C VAL A 606 17.43 -21.65 20.73
N LEU A 607 16.71 -21.66 19.60
CA LEU A 607 15.23 -21.66 19.57
C LEU A 607 14.68 -22.96 20.17
N SER A 608 15.36 -24.08 19.93
CA SER A 608 14.99 -25.36 20.53
C SER A 608 15.21 -25.43 22.06
N LYS A 609 16.06 -24.55 22.60
CA LYS A 609 16.27 -24.42 24.05
C LYS A 609 15.33 -23.40 24.71
N THR A 610 14.72 -22.51 23.93
CA THR A 610 13.81 -21.45 24.44
C THR A 610 12.33 -21.79 24.26
N ALA A 611 11.96 -22.69 23.36
CA ALA A 611 10.56 -23.11 23.20
C ALA A 611 10.11 -24.04 24.34
N ASN A 612 9.00 -23.68 24.99
CA ASN A 612 8.36 -24.48 26.03
C ASN A 612 7.53 -25.61 25.41
N VAL A 613 7.02 -25.40 24.20
CA VAL A 613 6.17 -26.36 23.47
C VAL A 613 6.56 -26.48 22.01
N PHE A 614 6.66 -27.72 21.55
CA PHE A 614 6.90 -28.08 20.16
C PHE A 614 5.69 -28.80 19.58
N ILE A 615 5.32 -28.41 18.37
CA ILE A 615 4.24 -29.05 17.63
C ILE A 615 4.82 -29.98 16.60
N VAL A 616 4.32 -31.22 16.55
CA VAL A 616 4.81 -32.24 15.63
C VAL A 616 3.63 -32.85 14.85
N LYS A 617 3.73 -32.84 13.52
CA LYS A 617 2.66 -33.26 12.60
C LYS A 617 2.71 -34.76 12.30
N GLY A 618 1.58 -35.44 12.44
CA GLY A 618 1.37 -36.82 11.95
C GLY A 618 0.68 -36.85 10.59
N SER A 619 1.01 -37.84 9.76
CA SER A 619 0.38 -38.06 8.46
C SER A 619 -0.98 -38.76 8.62
N ARG A 620 -2.06 -38.14 8.10
CA ARG A 620 -3.42 -38.70 7.85
C ARG A 620 -4.08 -39.49 9.01
N VAL A 621 -5.07 -38.87 9.62
CA VAL A 621 -6.01 -39.54 10.54
C VAL A 621 -7.44 -39.32 10.08
N LYS A 622 -8.22 -40.41 9.97
CA LYS A 622 -9.68 -40.34 9.91
C LYS A 622 -10.22 -40.53 11.32
N THR A 623 -10.77 -39.47 11.92
CA THR A 623 -11.56 -39.57 13.15
C THR A 623 -13.01 -39.94 12.81
N GLN A 624 -13.42 -41.16 13.18
CA GLN A 624 -14.83 -41.59 13.15
C GLN A 624 -15.41 -41.51 14.57
N THR A 625 -16.65 -41.02 14.65
CA THR A 625 -17.36 -40.51 15.83
C THR A 625 -17.77 -41.53 16.89
N ASP A 626 -18.18 -40.95 18.02
CA ASP A 626 -19.05 -41.44 19.10
C ASP A 626 -18.40 -42.12 20.31
N ILE A 627 -18.00 -41.29 21.28
CA ILE A 627 -18.07 -41.67 22.70
C ILE A 627 -18.65 -40.51 23.51
N ASN A 628 -19.87 -40.71 24.02
CA ASN A 628 -20.42 -39.94 25.13
C ASN A 628 -19.67 -40.32 26.41
N SER A 629 -18.61 -39.60 26.74
CA SER A 629 -18.02 -39.66 28.08
C SER A 629 -17.57 -38.28 28.50
N SER A 630 -18.26 -37.74 29.50
CA SER A 630 -17.79 -36.66 30.36
C SER A 630 -16.55 -37.14 31.13
N GLY A 631 -15.35 -36.75 30.71
CA GLY A 631 -14.11 -37.08 31.40
C GLY A 631 -12.86 -36.84 30.56
N GLU A 632 -12.12 -35.79 30.93
CA GLU A 632 -10.78 -35.38 30.48
C GLU A 632 -10.57 -35.15 28.96
N ASP A 633 -10.61 -33.89 28.55
CA ASP A 633 -10.54 -33.39 27.16
C ASP A 633 -9.12 -33.45 26.52
N THR A 634 -8.11 -33.99 27.21
CA THR A 634 -6.72 -34.11 26.72
C THR A 634 -6.03 -35.33 27.33
N ARG A 635 -5.28 -36.12 26.54
CA ARG A 635 -4.43 -37.20 27.09
C ARG A 635 -2.97 -36.77 27.15
N THR A 636 -2.41 -36.75 28.36
CA THR A 636 -1.05 -36.32 28.63
C THR A 636 -0.19 -37.48 29.09
N TYR A 637 1.00 -37.63 28.51
CA TYR A 637 1.97 -38.68 28.86
C TYR A 637 3.32 -38.06 29.24
N GLU A 638 3.80 -38.36 30.44
CA GLU A 638 5.10 -37.89 30.94
C GLU A 638 6.23 -38.87 30.61
N PHE A 639 7.41 -38.34 30.27
CA PHE A 639 8.63 -39.09 30.01
C PHE A 639 9.88 -38.29 30.38
N GLN A 640 11.04 -38.94 30.46
CA GLN A 640 12.27 -38.33 30.98
C GLN A 640 13.37 -38.37 29.93
N ILE A 641 13.97 -37.22 29.62
CA ILE A 641 15.10 -37.10 28.71
C ILE A 641 16.40 -36.96 29.50
N PRO A 642 17.42 -37.80 29.25
CA PRO A 642 18.61 -37.89 30.09
C PRO A 642 19.72 -36.90 29.72
N LYS A 643 19.71 -36.42 28.47
CA LYS A 643 20.69 -35.48 27.93
C LYS A 643 20.09 -34.80 26.71
N ASP A 644 20.36 -33.51 26.57
CA ASP A 644 20.02 -32.73 25.38
C ASP A 644 20.42 -33.47 24.09
N GLY A 645 19.60 -33.33 23.06
CA GLY A 645 19.88 -33.84 21.71
C GLY A 645 18.62 -34.10 20.89
N GLU A 646 18.82 -34.59 19.66
CA GLU A 646 17.73 -34.91 18.74
C GLU A 646 17.15 -36.31 19.04
N TYR A 647 15.83 -36.38 19.15
CA TYR A 647 15.04 -37.60 19.40
C TYR A 647 13.96 -37.76 18.34
N GLU A 648 13.74 -38.98 17.86
CA GLU A 648 12.64 -39.38 16.99
C GLU A 648 11.48 -39.93 17.84
N ILE A 649 10.25 -39.47 17.60
CA ILE A 649 9.06 -39.93 18.32
C ILE A 649 8.11 -40.69 17.39
N ASN A 650 7.83 -41.94 17.74
CA ASN A 650 7.03 -42.87 16.95
C ASN A 650 5.94 -43.52 17.79
N THR A 651 4.71 -43.60 17.31
CA THR A 651 3.61 -44.29 18.00
C THR A 651 3.26 -45.62 17.35
N SER A 652 2.96 -46.64 18.16
CA SER A 652 2.50 -47.95 17.71
C SER A 652 0.98 -48.10 17.91
N ILE A 653 0.25 -48.56 16.88
CA ILE A 653 -1.23 -48.50 16.82
C ILE A 653 -1.82 -49.75 16.16
N ARG A 654 -3.01 -50.15 16.60
CA ARG A 654 -3.64 -51.45 16.28
C ARG A 654 -4.22 -51.62 14.85
N SER A 655 -4.59 -50.56 14.12
CA SER A 655 -5.08 -50.67 12.72
C SER A 655 -5.35 -49.32 11.99
N THR A 656 -5.97 -48.37 12.68
CA THR A 656 -6.29 -46.99 12.24
C THR A 656 -6.06 -46.04 13.41
N PHE A 657 -5.63 -44.80 13.16
CA PHE A 657 -5.35 -43.85 14.24
C PHE A 657 -6.66 -43.43 14.92
N ASN A 658 -6.94 -44.04 16.07
CA ASN A 658 -7.90 -43.57 17.06
C ASN A 658 -7.15 -43.53 18.40
N LEU A 659 -7.33 -42.47 19.19
CA LEU A 659 -6.71 -42.29 20.51
C LEU A 659 -6.97 -43.47 21.46
N SER A 660 -8.06 -44.21 21.27
CA SER A 660 -8.38 -45.45 22.00
C SER A 660 -7.52 -46.66 21.58
N GLY A 661 -6.92 -46.63 20.39
CA GLY A 661 -6.08 -47.69 19.80
C GLY A 661 -4.57 -47.49 19.95
N LEU A 662 -4.15 -46.41 20.62
CA LEU A 662 -2.74 -46.08 20.89
C LEU A 662 -2.14 -47.10 21.88
N LYS A 663 -1.14 -47.88 21.45
CA LYS A 663 -0.51 -48.91 22.28
C LYS A 663 0.72 -48.42 23.03
N ALA A 664 1.59 -47.72 22.32
CA ALA A 664 2.85 -47.25 22.89
C ALA A 664 3.37 -46.01 22.17
N ILE A 665 4.12 -45.19 22.90
CA ILE A 665 4.92 -44.08 22.37
C ILE A 665 6.39 -44.44 22.51
N ASN A 666 7.13 -44.45 21.41
CA ASN A 666 8.53 -44.80 21.33
C ASN A 666 9.35 -43.54 21.09
N ILE A 667 10.41 -43.35 21.86
CA ILE A 667 11.29 -42.19 21.79
C ILE A 667 12.70 -42.74 21.55
N LYS A 668 13.34 -42.30 20.46
CA LYS A 668 14.62 -42.84 19.98
C LYS A 668 15.63 -41.72 19.83
N LYS A 669 16.79 -41.80 20.50
CA LYS A 669 17.86 -40.79 20.37
C LYS A 669 18.62 -40.97 19.05
N ILE A 670 18.89 -39.87 18.35
CA ILE A 670 19.61 -39.87 17.07
C ILE A 670 21.08 -39.50 17.32
N GLY A 671 22.02 -40.21 16.66
CA GLY A 671 23.45 -39.85 16.66
C GLY A 671 24.40 -40.65 17.59
N THR A 672 23.99 -41.78 18.18
CA THR A 672 24.92 -42.72 18.84
C THR A 672 25.03 -44.04 18.06
N ARG A 673 26.25 -44.59 17.92
CA ARG A 673 26.48 -45.88 17.24
C ARG A 673 25.63 -46.97 17.91
N GLY A 674 24.60 -47.43 17.21
CA GLY A 674 23.60 -48.37 17.72
C GLY A 674 22.26 -47.67 17.99
N GLU A 675 21.46 -47.50 16.95
CA GLU A 675 20.10 -46.95 16.99
C GLU A 675 19.14 -47.83 17.82
N LYS A 676 19.19 -47.74 19.15
CA LYS A 676 18.22 -48.39 20.04
C LYS A 676 17.17 -47.39 20.52
N THR A 677 15.90 -47.79 20.49
CA THR A 677 14.79 -47.06 21.12
C THR A 677 15.16 -46.76 22.57
N PHE A 678 15.16 -45.48 22.93
CA PHE A 678 15.65 -44.99 24.21
C PHE A 678 14.60 -45.19 25.32
N GLN A 679 13.34 -44.94 25.02
CA GLN A 679 12.23 -45.10 25.96
C GLN A 679 10.94 -45.49 25.22
N THR A 680 10.16 -46.44 25.77
CA THR A 680 8.84 -46.81 25.25
C THR A 680 7.80 -46.67 26.36
N ILE A 681 6.86 -45.74 26.21
CA ILE A 681 5.73 -45.52 27.12
C ILE A 681 4.60 -46.45 26.68
N SER A 682 4.31 -47.48 27.48
CA SER A 682 3.22 -48.43 27.20
C SER A 682 1.91 -47.92 27.78
N ILE A 683 0.90 -47.77 26.93
CA ILE A 683 -0.37 -47.11 27.27
C ILE A 683 -1.45 -48.14 27.63
N ASN A 684 -1.47 -49.29 26.94
CA ASN A 684 -2.33 -50.41 27.29
C ASN A 684 -1.51 -51.56 27.91
N ARG A 685 -1.59 -51.70 29.25
CA ARG A 685 -0.96 -52.77 30.04
C ARG A 685 -1.66 -54.11 29.75
N GLY A 686 -1.32 -54.77 28.64
CA GLY A 686 -1.83 -56.13 28.37
C GLY A 686 -1.64 -56.66 26.94
N THR A 687 -1.23 -55.83 25.98
CA THR A 687 -0.97 -56.30 24.61
C THR A 687 0.53 -56.37 24.34
N SER A 688 1.01 -57.48 23.77
CA SER A 688 2.41 -57.61 23.32
C SER A 688 2.80 -56.43 22.43
N LEU A 689 4.01 -55.91 22.64
CA LEU A 689 4.54 -54.69 21.99
C LEU A 689 4.80 -54.85 20.48
N LYS A 690 4.55 -56.04 19.91
CA LYS A 690 4.64 -56.32 18.47
C LYS A 690 3.56 -57.32 18.06
N SER A 691 2.60 -56.86 17.28
CA SER A 691 1.76 -57.68 16.39
C SER A 691 2.12 -57.33 14.94
N GLU A 692 2.16 -58.31 14.02
CA GLU A 692 2.42 -58.10 12.58
C GLU A 692 1.48 -57.08 11.91
N ASN A 693 0.34 -56.74 12.55
CA ASN A 693 -0.65 -55.80 12.03
C ASN A 693 -0.57 -54.38 12.62
N ASP A 694 0.40 -54.10 13.50
CA ASP A 694 0.53 -52.78 14.12
C ASP A 694 1.12 -51.76 13.13
N LYS A 695 0.45 -50.61 12.96
CA LYS A 695 0.98 -49.48 12.18
C LYS A 695 1.86 -48.61 13.07
N TYR A 696 3.06 -48.32 12.58
CA TYR A 696 3.95 -47.33 13.16
C TYR A 696 3.72 -45.98 12.47
N ILE A 697 3.41 -44.95 13.26
CA ILE A 697 3.36 -43.58 12.78
C ILE A 697 4.58 -42.86 13.33
N GLU A 698 5.42 -42.40 12.41
CA GLU A 698 6.52 -41.49 12.70
C GLU A 698 5.98 -40.07 12.76
N TRP A 699 6.18 -39.40 13.90
CA TRP A 699 5.78 -38.02 14.09
C TRP A 699 6.91 -37.07 13.67
N GLY A 700 8.15 -37.56 13.75
CA GLY A 700 9.33 -36.85 13.28
C GLY A 700 10.41 -36.75 14.35
N LYS A 701 11.46 -35.99 14.04
CA LYS A 701 12.61 -35.76 14.93
C LYS A 701 12.47 -34.42 15.64
N ILE A 702 12.95 -34.32 16.86
CA ILE A 702 12.80 -33.13 17.71
C ILE A 702 13.98 -33.03 18.67
N ASN A 703 14.50 -31.82 18.89
CA ASN A 703 15.46 -31.57 19.95
C ASN A 703 14.74 -31.50 21.30
N LEU A 704 15.10 -32.37 22.23
CA LEU A 704 14.54 -32.38 23.58
C LEU A 704 15.64 -32.07 24.59
N GLY A 705 15.31 -31.21 25.56
CA GLY A 705 16.17 -30.90 26.69
C GLY A 705 16.12 -31.99 27.77
N GLN A 706 17.22 -32.13 28.50
CA GLN A 706 17.33 -33.00 29.67
C GLN A 706 16.32 -32.60 30.74
N GLY A 707 15.49 -33.54 31.19
CA GLY A 707 14.43 -33.26 32.17
C GLY A 707 13.16 -34.06 31.93
N LYS A 708 12.11 -33.72 32.69
CA LYS A 708 10.77 -34.28 32.46
C LYS A 708 10.20 -33.64 31.20
N ASN A 709 9.43 -34.38 30.43
CA ASN A 709 8.79 -33.90 29.21
C ASN A 709 7.39 -34.52 29.14
N LEU A 710 6.45 -33.83 28.51
CA LEU A 710 5.09 -34.28 28.27
C LEU A 710 4.81 -34.40 26.78
N ILE A 711 4.01 -35.40 26.44
CA ILE A 711 3.33 -35.52 25.16
C ILE A 711 1.85 -35.36 25.43
N VAL A 712 1.24 -34.31 24.89
CA VAL A 712 -0.19 -34.05 24.99
C VAL A 712 -0.83 -34.34 23.64
N PHE A 713 -1.81 -35.23 23.66
CA PHE A 713 -2.72 -35.49 22.56
C PHE A 713 -4.04 -34.76 22.84
N PRO A 714 -4.30 -33.63 22.16
CA PRO A 714 -5.56 -32.93 22.27
C PRO A 714 -6.68 -33.72 21.57
N TYR A 715 -7.86 -33.75 22.20
CA TYR A 715 -9.05 -34.33 21.59
C TYR A 715 -9.89 -33.21 20.95
N SER A 716 -10.08 -33.25 19.62
CA SER A 716 -10.98 -32.30 18.94
C SER A 716 -12.41 -32.85 18.91
N LYS A 717 -13.32 -32.19 19.63
CA LYS A 717 -14.75 -32.47 19.55
C LYS A 717 -15.29 -31.85 18.25
N LYS A 718 -15.34 -32.61 17.14
CA LYS A 718 -15.97 -32.15 15.88
C LYS A 718 -17.44 -31.81 16.16
N THR A 719 -17.80 -30.53 16.08
CA THR A 719 -19.19 -30.05 16.29
C THR A 719 -20.03 -30.02 15.01
N ASN A 720 -19.52 -30.48 13.86
CA ASN A 720 -20.34 -30.62 12.66
C ASN A 720 -19.82 -31.73 11.71
N PRO A 721 -20.61 -32.75 11.34
CA PRO A 721 -20.14 -33.88 10.53
C PRO A 721 -19.90 -33.59 9.04
N GLN A 722 -20.23 -32.38 8.54
CA GLN A 722 -20.25 -32.12 7.08
C GLN A 722 -19.03 -31.36 6.53
N SER A 723 -18.07 -30.90 7.35
CA SER A 723 -16.83 -30.30 6.85
C SER A 723 -15.73 -31.35 6.71
N GLU A 724 -15.77 -32.10 5.61
CA GLU A 724 -14.97 -33.32 5.40
C GLU A 724 -13.53 -33.09 4.89
N LYS A 725 -12.86 -31.96 5.21
CA LYS A 725 -11.56 -31.64 4.58
C LYS A 725 -10.38 -31.13 5.41
N ASP A 726 -10.53 -30.86 6.70
CA ASP A 726 -9.39 -30.46 7.54
C ASP A 726 -9.06 -31.56 8.57
N ASP A 727 -8.21 -32.50 8.16
CA ASP A 727 -7.66 -33.55 9.02
C ASP A 727 -6.16 -33.28 9.27
N ASN A 728 -5.80 -32.80 10.46
CA ASN A 728 -4.45 -32.92 11.04
C ASN A 728 -4.59 -32.93 12.58
N ASP A 729 -4.31 -34.07 13.21
CA ASP A 729 -4.23 -34.15 14.67
C ASP A 729 -2.85 -33.63 15.12
N LEU A 730 -2.84 -32.54 15.88
CA LEU A 730 -1.65 -31.91 16.46
C LEU A 730 -1.18 -32.71 17.68
N ILE A 731 0.12 -33.03 17.79
CA ILE A 731 0.71 -33.46 19.07
C ILE A 731 1.49 -32.28 19.65
N LEU A 732 1.21 -31.95 20.90
CA LEU A 732 2.02 -30.99 21.66
C LEU A 732 3.07 -31.76 22.47
N LEU A 733 4.33 -31.42 22.29
CA LEU A 733 5.41 -31.88 23.15
C LEU A 733 5.81 -30.72 24.05
N LYS A 734 5.53 -30.81 25.34
CA LYS A 734 5.88 -29.79 26.32
C LYS A 734 7.11 -30.26 27.09
N ASN A 735 8.18 -29.46 27.13
CA ASN A 735 9.28 -29.75 28.04
C ASN A 735 8.85 -29.32 29.46
N ILE A 736 8.96 -30.21 30.45
CA ILE A 736 8.89 -29.89 31.88
C ILE A 736 10.32 -29.99 32.41
N SER A 737 11.22 -29.09 32.01
CA SER A 737 12.46 -28.99 32.76
C SER A 737 12.10 -28.65 34.22
N PRO A 738 12.80 -29.22 35.23
CA PRO A 738 12.59 -28.89 36.65
C PRO A 738 12.91 -27.44 37.00
N THR A 739 13.43 -26.69 36.03
CA THR A 739 13.48 -25.24 36.07
C THR A 739 12.25 -24.70 35.37
N ASP A 740 11.25 -24.34 36.15
CA ASP A 740 10.34 -23.24 35.84
C ASP A 740 11.18 -21.95 35.65
N VAL A 741 11.98 -21.86 34.58
CA VAL A 741 12.86 -20.70 34.30
C VAL A 741 12.05 -19.42 34.07
N TYR A 742 10.73 -19.51 33.87
CA TYR A 742 9.90 -18.38 33.48
C TYR A 742 8.72 -18.10 34.43
N SER A 743 8.73 -18.54 35.69
CA SER A 743 7.59 -18.29 36.61
C SER A 743 7.85 -17.47 37.89
N SER A 744 9.00 -16.80 38.04
CA SER A 744 9.12 -15.77 39.11
C SER A 744 9.83 -14.48 38.73
N ASP A 745 10.73 -14.47 37.74
CA ASP A 745 11.59 -13.30 37.48
C ASP A 745 11.53 -12.90 35.99
N MET A 746 10.33 -12.60 35.45
CA MET A 746 10.23 -12.01 34.11
C MET A 746 10.65 -10.52 34.17
N PRO A 747 11.44 -10.04 33.19
CA PRO A 747 11.82 -8.64 33.17
C PRO A 747 10.59 -7.74 33.05
N GLU A 748 10.59 -6.64 33.81
CA GLU A 748 9.65 -5.56 33.57
C GLU A 748 10.08 -4.78 32.32
N ILE A 749 9.13 -4.46 31.46
CA ILE A 749 9.39 -3.65 30.28
C ILE A 749 8.54 -2.40 30.29
N SER A 750 9.08 -1.34 29.72
CA SER A 750 8.29 -0.18 29.36
C SER A 750 8.69 0.37 28.02
N PHE A 751 7.73 0.91 27.28
CA PHE A 751 8.02 1.45 25.96
C PHE A 751 7.34 2.79 25.72
N GLU A 752 7.99 3.61 24.90
CA GLU A 752 7.43 4.83 24.33
C GLU A 752 7.63 4.82 22.82
N ARG A 753 6.59 5.24 22.11
CA ARG A 753 6.67 5.48 20.67
C ARG A 753 7.18 6.90 20.47
N ILE A 754 8.33 7.05 19.80
CA ILE A 754 8.86 8.36 19.44
C ILE A 754 8.22 8.83 18.13
N ASN A 755 8.07 7.90 17.17
CA ASN A 755 7.36 8.07 15.90
C ASN A 755 7.14 6.68 15.24
N PRO A 756 6.44 6.55 14.09
CA PRO A 756 6.20 5.25 13.44
C PRO A 756 7.46 4.42 13.11
N THR A 757 8.64 5.03 13.11
CA THR A 757 9.92 4.40 12.73
C THR A 757 10.89 4.26 13.90
N LYS A 758 10.51 4.66 15.12
CA LYS A 758 11.40 4.68 16.29
C LYS A 758 10.65 4.53 17.61
N TYR A 759 11.14 3.62 18.44
CA TYR A 759 10.63 3.32 19.77
C TYR A 759 11.78 3.28 20.77
N LYS A 760 11.51 3.65 22.02
CA LYS A 760 12.39 3.36 23.16
C LYS A 760 11.76 2.29 24.01
N VAL A 761 12.56 1.33 24.44
CA VAL A 761 12.15 0.22 25.29
C VAL A 761 13.11 0.15 26.47
N SER A 762 12.63 0.43 27.68
CA SER A 762 13.39 0.27 28.90
C SER A 762 13.07 -1.09 29.51
N ILE A 763 14.11 -1.82 29.89
CA ILE A 763 14.02 -3.15 30.48
C ILE A 763 14.66 -3.09 31.87
N SER A 764 13.98 -3.68 32.85
CA SER A 764 14.46 -3.82 34.22
C SER A 764 14.25 -5.24 34.74
N GLU A 765 15.07 -5.62 35.72
CA GLU A 765 15.02 -6.93 36.38
C GLU A 765 15.30 -8.10 35.43
N ALA A 766 16.10 -7.85 34.38
CA ALA A 766 16.46 -8.85 33.40
C ALA A 766 17.59 -9.76 33.88
N THR A 767 17.24 -10.87 34.52
CA THR A 767 18.23 -11.84 35.05
C THR A 767 18.54 -12.99 34.08
N ASN A 768 17.58 -13.37 33.24
CA ASN A 768 17.69 -14.49 32.30
C ASN A 768 17.46 -14.05 30.85
N PRO A 769 17.97 -14.80 29.84
CA PRO A 769 17.64 -14.54 28.45
C PRO A 769 16.14 -14.66 28.16
N PHE A 770 15.61 -13.74 27.36
CA PHE A 770 14.19 -13.65 27.03
C PHE A 770 13.95 -13.23 25.57
N VAL A 771 12.72 -13.42 25.10
CA VAL A 771 12.29 -12.97 23.77
C VAL A 771 11.52 -11.66 23.92
N LEU A 772 11.96 -10.62 23.23
CA LEU A 772 11.20 -9.38 23.08
C LEU A 772 10.41 -9.43 21.77
N VAL A 773 9.09 -9.32 21.85
CA VAL A 773 8.22 -9.23 20.68
C VAL A 773 7.93 -7.77 20.36
N PHE A 774 7.95 -7.44 19.07
CA PHE A 774 7.55 -6.15 18.53
C PHE A 774 6.52 -6.37 17.43
N SER A 775 5.27 -5.99 17.73
CA SER A 775 4.09 -6.29 16.93
C SER A 775 3.97 -5.50 15.60
N GLU A 776 5.08 -5.11 14.97
CA GLU A 776 5.11 -4.61 13.58
C GLU A 776 5.44 -5.73 12.60
N SER A 777 5.03 -5.59 11.34
CA SER A 777 5.40 -6.52 10.27
C SER A 777 6.91 -6.72 10.21
N TYR A 778 7.32 -7.97 10.10
CA TYR A 778 8.70 -8.38 10.09
C TYR A 778 9.42 -7.76 8.90
N HIS A 779 10.51 -7.06 9.19
CA HIS A 779 11.38 -6.50 8.17
C HIS A 779 12.79 -6.37 8.71
N GLU A 780 13.76 -6.86 7.95
CA GLU A 780 15.22 -6.77 8.26
C GLU A 780 15.77 -5.36 8.48
N GLY A 781 14.95 -4.32 8.27
CA GLY A 781 15.32 -2.92 8.39
C GLY A 781 15.09 -2.38 9.80
N TRP A 782 14.31 -3.10 10.61
CA TRP A 782 14.17 -2.84 12.04
C TRP A 782 15.41 -3.31 12.77
N LYS A 783 16.00 -2.43 13.58
CA LYS A 783 17.26 -2.66 14.28
C LYS A 783 17.19 -2.17 15.72
N ILE A 784 17.93 -2.84 16.60
CA ILE A 784 18.06 -2.45 18.00
C ILE A 784 19.41 -1.77 18.23
N PHE A 785 19.41 -0.69 19.00
CA PHE A 785 20.60 0.01 19.49
C PHE A 785 20.56 0.08 21.01
N LEU A 786 21.72 0.03 21.65
CA LEU A 786 21.82 0.22 23.10
C LEU A 786 21.88 1.72 23.41
N ASP A 787 20.93 2.23 24.21
CA ASP A 787 20.99 3.60 24.71
C ASP A 787 21.86 3.64 25.96
N ASN A 788 23.00 4.31 25.88
CA ASN A 788 23.92 4.48 27.01
C ASN A 788 23.56 5.69 27.88
N SER A 789 22.48 6.42 27.58
CA SER A 789 22.00 7.49 28.43
C SER A 789 21.26 6.91 29.65
N VAL A 790 21.81 7.17 30.83
CA VAL A 790 21.38 6.59 32.12
C VAL A 790 19.92 6.92 32.45
N ASP A 791 19.18 5.89 32.89
CA ASP A 791 17.87 5.88 33.60
C ASP A 791 17.05 7.18 33.51
N ARG A 792 16.34 7.35 32.39
CA ARG A 792 15.10 8.14 32.41
C ARG A 792 13.96 7.18 32.71
N THR A 793 13.41 7.26 33.91
CA THR A 793 12.11 6.66 34.20
C THR A 793 11.08 7.29 33.27
N THR A 794 10.61 6.52 32.30
CA THR A 794 9.50 6.93 31.44
C THR A 794 8.27 7.06 32.32
N LYS A 795 7.59 8.21 32.27
CA LYS A 795 6.31 8.35 32.97
C LYS A 795 5.29 7.46 32.26
N MET A 796 4.82 6.43 32.95
CA MET A 796 3.81 5.50 32.44
C MET A 796 2.44 6.15 32.49
N ASP A 797 1.71 6.09 31.38
CA ASP A 797 0.30 6.46 31.34
C ASP A 797 -0.60 5.24 31.54
N ARG A 798 -0.13 4.06 31.13
CA ARG A 798 -0.84 2.79 31.24
C ARG A 798 0.10 1.67 31.64
N THR A 799 -0.47 0.68 32.32
CA THR A 799 0.21 -0.56 32.66
C THR A 799 -0.67 -1.76 32.30
N TYR A 800 -0.03 -2.85 31.92
CA TYR A 800 -0.66 -4.12 31.59
C TYR A 800 -0.08 -5.22 32.47
N PHE A 801 -0.83 -6.32 32.62
CA PHE A 801 -0.40 -7.50 33.38
C PHE A 801 0.17 -7.15 34.75
N ASN A 802 -0.61 -6.42 35.56
CA ASN A 802 -0.24 -5.99 36.92
C ASN A 802 1.04 -5.13 37.03
N GLY A 803 1.47 -4.47 35.96
CA GLY A 803 2.64 -3.56 35.99
C GLY A 803 3.84 -4.07 35.22
N GLU A 804 3.84 -5.35 34.80
CA GLU A 804 4.96 -5.96 34.07
C GLU A 804 5.27 -5.27 32.74
N ILE A 805 4.27 -4.63 32.13
CA ILE A 805 4.42 -3.86 30.90
C ILE A 805 3.88 -2.45 31.11
N GLY A 806 4.75 -1.45 31.01
CA GLY A 806 4.41 -0.03 31.02
C GLY A 806 4.35 0.58 29.62
N GLU A 807 3.33 1.37 29.34
CA GLU A 807 3.22 2.19 28.12
C GLU A 807 3.30 3.66 28.52
N GLY A 808 4.33 4.33 27.99
CA GLY A 808 4.61 5.75 28.24
C GLY A 808 3.92 6.68 27.24
N ASN A 809 4.12 7.98 27.43
CA ASN A 809 3.56 9.01 26.56
C ASN A 809 4.11 8.89 25.13
N HIS A 810 3.24 8.63 24.15
CA HIS A 810 3.62 8.59 22.75
C HIS A 810 3.84 9.98 22.16
N LYS A 811 4.84 10.08 21.29
CA LYS A 811 5.12 11.24 20.46
C LYS A 811 4.94 10.86 19.00
N THR A 812 4.60 11.86 18.19
CA THR A 812 4.51 11.75 16.73
C THR A 812 5.27 12.90 16.07
N SER A 813 6.43 13.26 16.62
CA SER A 813 7.26 14.30 16.01
C SER A 813 8.09 13.72 14.87
N PHE A 814 8.07 14.38 13.71
CA PHE A 814 8.96 14.05 12.61
C PHE A 814 10.43 14.33 12.94
N LEU A 815 10.69 15.44 13.65
CA LEU A 815 12.01 15.81 14.15
C LEU A 815 11.92 16.06 15.65
N ASP A 816 12.41 15.11 16.42
CA ASP A 816 12.64 15.21 17.86
C ASP A 816 14.16 15.31 18.15
N LEU A 817 14.54 15.77 19.35
CA LEU A 817 15.95 15.77 19.80
C LEU A 817 16.60 14.37 19.68
N ASN A 818 15.80 13.32 19.85
CA ASN A 818 16.24 11.92 19.79
C ASN A 818 16.30 11.35 18.35
N THR A 819 15.93 12.12 17.33
CA THR A 819 15.90 11.64 15.93
C THR A 819 17.25 11.07 15.49
N PHE A 820 18.34 11.71 15.91
CA PHE A 820 19.71 11.40 15.48
C PHE A 820 20.52 10.61 16.53
N GLU A 821 19.93 10.22 17.66
CA GLU A 821 20.66 9.65 18.82
C GLU A 821 21.46 8.38 18.52
N THR A 822 20.98 7.60 17.56
CA THR A 822 21.52 6.31 17.12
C THR A 822 22.46 6.44 15.91
N TRP A 823 22.70 7.65 15.41
CA TRP A 823 23.56 7.85 14.25
C TRP A 823 25.02 7.57 14.60
N GLY A 824 25.71 6.79 13.75
CA GLY A 824 27.08 6.34 14.01
C GLY A 824 27.18 5.13 14.97
N GLN A 825 26.08 4.73 15.60
CA GLN A 825 26.04 3.51 16.41
C GLN A 825 25.87 2.27 15.52
N LYS A 826 26.42 1.13 15.96
CA LYS A 826 26.20 -0.16 15.30
C LYS A 826 24.97 -0.85 15.90
N PRO A 827 24.12 -1.48 15.07
CA PRO A 827 23.01 -2.26 15.59
C PRO A 827 23.54 -3.44 16.41
N ILE A 828 22.78 -3.81 17.43
CA ILE A 828 23.01 -4.99 18.27
C ILE A 828 21.93 -6.03 17.99
N LEU A 829 22.20 -7.29 18.33
CA LEU A 829 21.22 -8.39 18.26
C LEU A 829 20.70 -8.72 16.84
N ASP A 830 21.40 -8.29 15.79
CA ASP A 830 21.04 -8.63 14.40
C ASP A 830 20.99 -10.15 14.16
N ASP A 831 21.91 -10.88 14.79
CA ASP A 831 21.97 -12.34 14.69
C ASP A 831 20.78 -13.05 15.36
N SER A 832 20.06 -12.38 16.26
CA SER A 832 18.88 -12.92 16.96
C SER A 832 17.55 -12.34 16.48
N HIS A 833 17.56 -11.48 15.45
CA HIS A 833 16.33 -10.93 14.86
C HIS A 833 15.59 -12.02 14.08
N ARG A 834 14.36 -12.32 14.47
CA ARG A 834 13.53 -13.39 13.86
C ARG A 834 12.09 -12.93 13.70
N SER A 835 11.35 -13.58 12.80
CA SER A 835 9.90 -13.42 12.72
C SER A 835 9.20 -14.29 13.77
N ILE A 836 8.21 -13.72 14.46
CA ILE A 836 7.35 -14.42 15.41
C ILE A 836 5.88 -14.17 15.06
N ASN A 837 4.98 -15.03 15.51
CA ASN A 837 3.53 -14.97 15.27
C ASN A 837 3.17 -14.94 13.77
N GLY A 838 4.09 -15.37 12.91
CA GLY A 838 3.95 -15.36 11.45
C GLY A 838 3.95 -13.97 10.79
N TYR A 839 4.13 -12.90 11.56
CA TYR A 839 4.20 -11.55 11.01
C TYR A 839 5.07 -10.58 11.82
N ALA A 840 5.19 -10.74 13.14
CA ALA A 840 5.82 -9.77 14.03
C ALA A 840 7.36 -9.88 14.02
N ASN A 841 8.03 -8.83 14.50
CA ASN A 841 9.47 -8.85 14.77
C ASN A 841 9.73 -9.42 16.17
N SER A 842 10.88 -10.07 16.35
CA SER A 842 11.34 -10.53 17.66
C SER A 842 12.86 -10.54 17.76
N TRP A 843 13.37 -10.38 18.98
CA TRP A 843 14.79 -10.51 19.30
C TRP A 843 14.98 -11.36 20.55
N ILE A 844 15.98 -12.23 20.53
CA ILE A 844 16.45 -12.93 21.72
C ILE A 844 17.48 -12.03 22.41
N ILE A 845 17.17 -11.64 23.64
CA ILE A 845 17.98 -10.74 24.46
C ILE A 845 18.67 -11.56 25.55
N ASP A 846 19.99 -11.44 25.66
CA ASP A 846 20.80 -12.02 26.73
C ASP A 846 21.36 -10.87 27.59
N PRO A 847 20.81 -10.63 28.80
CA PRO A 847 21.23 -9.53 29.68
C PRO A 847 22.73 -9.56 30.01
N ASN A 848 23.34 -10.76 30.07
CA ASN A 848 24.78 -10.89 30.35
C ASN A 848 25.66 -10.27 29.27
N LYS A 849 25.13 -10.09 28.06
CA LYS A 849 25.80 -9.41 26.94
C LYS A 849 25.49 -7.91 26.88
N LEU A 850 24.56 -7.43 27.70
CA LEU A 850 24.02 -6.07 27.67
C LEU A 850 24.05 -5.43 29.06
N ASN A 851 25.20 -4.89 29.48
CA ASN A 851 25.37 -3.97 30.62
C ASN A 851 24.60 -4.24 31.95
N GLY A 852 24.07 -5.44 32.21
CA GLY A 852 23.42 -5.82 33.48
C GLY A 852 21.92 -6.11 33.36
N ASP A 853 21.22 -5.99 34.48
CA ASP A 853 19.79 -6.29 34.66
C ASP A 853 18.86 -5.12 34.27
N ARG A 854 19.43 -3.94 34.01
CA ARG A 854 18.71 -2.73 33.58
C ARG A 854 19.40 -2.08 32.39
N PHE A 855 18.65 -1.85 31.33
CA PHE A 855 19.14 -1.17 30.13
C PHE A 855 18.00 -0.62 29.29
N GLN A 856 18.32 0.34 28.41
CA GLN A 856 17.37 0.90 27.46
C GLN A 856 17.80 0.58 26.03
N LEU A 857 16.83 0.22 25.22
CA LEU A 857 16.97 -0.12 23.81
C LEU A 857 16.24 0.92 22.95
N VAL A 858 16.86 1.28 21.83
CA VAL A 858 16.20 2.05 20.77
C VAL A 858 15.92 1.11 19.60
N VAL A 859 14.64 0.89 19.30
CA VAL A 859 14.20 0.11 18.14
C VAL A 859 13.92 1.08 17.00
N GLU A 860 14.67 0.98 15.90
CA GLU A 860 14.59 1.95 14.79
C GLU A 860 14.57 1.28 13.41
N TYR A 861 13.74 1.83 12.52
CA TYR A 861 13.68 1.43 11.12
C TYR A 861 14.73 2.20 10.29
N LEU A 862 15.83 1.54 9.95
CA LEU A 862 16.98 2.17 9.28
C LEU A 862 16.69 2.90 7.96
N PRO A 863 15.78 2.44 7.08
CA PRO A 863 15.44 3.17 5.86
C PRO A 863 15.02 4.63 6.09
N GLN A 864 14.50 4.94 7.29
CA GLN A 864 14.16 6.30 7.68
C GLN A 864 15.37 7.24 7.71
N ARG A 865 16.55 6.77 8.14
CA ARG A 865 17.76 7.61 8.21
C ARG A 865 18.18 8.09 6.82
N ASN A 866 18.19 7.17 5.85
CA ASN A 866 18.50 7.47 4.46
C ASN A 866 17.45 8.41 3.85
N PHE A 867 16.19 8.24 4.22
CA PHE A 867 15.13 9.16 3.81
C PHE A 867 15.38 10.57 4.34
N ILE A 868 15.73 10.74 5.62
CA ILE A 868 16.04 12.05 6.22
C ILE A 868 17.26 12.70 5.55
N LEU A 869 18.32 11.94 5.29
CA LEU A 869 19.51 12.44 4.56
C LEU A 869 19.16 12.90 3.14
N GLY A 870 18.43 12.06 2.40
CA GLY A 870 18.00 12.38 1.05
C GLY A 870 17.03 13.56 1.00
N LEU A 871 16.11 13.66 1.97
CA LEU A 871 15.19 14.79 2.10
C LEU A 871 15.96 16.08 2.39
N THR A 872 16.94 16.04 3.29
CA THR A 872 17.81 17.18 3.60
C THR A 872 18.55 17.65 2.34
N PHE A 873 19.13 16.71 1.59
CA PHE A 873 19.77 17.00 0.31
C PHE A 873 18.81 17.61 -0.71
N SER A 874 17.60 17.06 -0.86
CA SER A 874 16.58 17.58 -1.77
C SER A 874 16.11 18.98 -1.37
N VAL A 875 15.94 19.26 -0.07
CA VAL A 875 15.55 20.59 0.44
C VAL A 875 16.65 21.62 0.20
N ILE A 876 17.91 21.30 0.53
CA ILE A 876 19.05 22.19 0.26
C ILE A 876 19.13 22.48 -1.24
N THR A 877 19.02 21.43 -2.06
CA THR A 877 19.05 21.53 -3.52
C THR A 877 17.93 22.43 -4.04
N PHE A 878 16.70 22.26 -3.52
CA PHE A 878 15.56 23.11 -3.85
C PHE A 878 15.79 24.58 -3.48
N ILE A 879 16.30 24.85 -2.28
CA ILE A 879 16.62 26.21 -1.82
C ILE A 879 17.68 26.87 -2.70
N LEU A 880 18.77 26.16 -3.04
CA LEU A 880 19.80 26.65 -3.94
C LEU A 880 19.24 27.01 -5.32
N TYR A 881 18.32 26.19 -5.84
CA TYR A 881 17.65 26.49 -7.10
C TYR A 881 16.69 27.69 -7.01
N LEU A 882 15.95 27.83 -5.91
CA LEU A 882 15.12 29.02 -5.68
C LEU A 882 15.96 30.29 -5.63
N ILE A 883 17.09 30.28 -4.90
CA ILE A 883 18.02 31.41 -4.82
C ILE A 883 18.54 31.76 -6.21
N TYR A 884 18.95 30.77 -7.01
CA TYR A 884 19.42 30.99 -8.37
C TYR A 884 18.33 31.59 -9.28
N ILE A 885 17.11 31.07 -9.20
CA ILE A 885 15.96 31.59 -9.97
C ILE A 885 15.68 33.04 -9.59
N CYS A 886 15.63 33.36 -8.29
CA CYS A 886 15.43 34.72 -7.80
C CYS A 886 16.54 35.66 -8.28
N TYR A 887 17.81 35.26 -8.15
CA TYR A 887 18.95 36.02 -8.64
C TYR A 887 18.84 36.31 -10.15
N PHE A 888 18.47 35.30 -10.95
CA PHE A 888 18.30 35.47 -12.39
C PHE A 888 17.15 36.43 -12.75
N VAL A 889 16.00 36.29 -12.09
CA VAL A 889 14.83 37.16 -12.31
C VAL A 889 15.15 38.61 -11.95
N VAL A 890 15.78 38.83 -10.79
CA VAL A 890 16.18 40.17 -10.32
C VAL A 890 17.20 40.79 -11.27
N ASN A 891 18.25 40.08 -11.65
CA ASN A 891 19.24 40.59 -12.61
C ASN A 891 18.63 40.93 -13.96
N LYS A 892 17.69 40.13 -14.45
CA LYS A 892 16.97 40.43 -15.68
C LYS A 892 16.11 41.69 -15.52
N PHE A 893 15.41 41.83 -14.39
CA PHE A 893 14.63 43.02 -14.09
C PHE A 893 15.50 44.28 -14.06
N TYR A 894 16.64 44.25 -13.35
CA TYR A 894 17.61 45.36 -13.33
C TYR A 894 18.11 45.71 -14.72
N LYS A 895 18.60 44.74 -15.50
CA LYS A 895 19.07 44.99 -16.87
C LYS A 895 18.00 45.57 -17.81
N THR A 896 16.72 45.33 -17.52
CA THR A 896 15.60 45.84 -18.34
C THR A 896 15.15 47.25 -17.91
N HIS A 897 15.48 47.69 -16.68
CA HIS A 897 15.14 49.03 -16.16
C HIS A 897 16.35 49.96 -15.98
N SER A 898 17.57 49.44 -16.14
CA SER A 898 18.82 50.23 -16.18
C SER A 898 19.22 50.63 -17.61
N LEU A 899 18.41 50.26 -18.61
CA LEU A 899 18.43 50.69 -20.00
C LEU A 899 17.14 51.47 -20.26
#